data_AF-A0A8C5VLK8-F1
#
_entry.id   AF-A0A8C5VLK8-F1
#
_cell.length_a   1.000
_cell.length_b   1.000
_cell.length_c   1.000
_cell.angle_alpha   90.00
_cell.angle_beta   90.00
_cell.angle_gamma   90.00
#
_symmetry.space_group_name_H-M   'P 1'
#
loop_
_entity.id
_entity.type
_entity.pdbx_description
1 polymer ?
#
loop_
_entity_poly.entity_id
_entity_poly.type
_entity_poly.pdbx_seq_one_letter_code
_entity_poly.pdbx_strand_id
1 'polypeptide(L)'
;MAPLAAQPAGRFRRTPHHGSLLLLFFSLGWGQPWQAQAGEAGQEAALPDQVLANVSSFASLPPGLLGGFTCAEVSGLSTERVRELAVAVGQKNVTLRADQLRCLAHSLSAHGVPGDLDAFPPDLLLFLNPAGLEGPGACARFLSRISEANVDLLPWKAPERQQLLAAALACRAVRGSRVSAADVQALGGLACDLPGRFVADSAEVLLPRLAGCPGPLDQDQQEAARAALQGGGPPYGSPANWSVSTLDALQGLLPVLGPDITGSIPKGVVTSWLRRTFGNPSWQRRPELTEVLPPRFRREAENVTCPLGREVRVVDERLVFYKEWELEACVDGALVAAQVDRVNAIPFTYEQLRVFKRKLNKIYPWGYPESLVQQLGSFFLTMSPQDIRKWNVTSPPTVNALLSVSKGRNADAQVAALIARFVSGGGQLQGDTLDALAGFRPTYLCSFGPAQLGAVPPTVIWAVGPQDLDACGPRQLGVLYPKARLAFRNVSGAAYLEKIRPFLGGASTEDLRVLSRQNVSMDVATFRKLQTEAVVGLTVPEVQKLLGPHAGGLAAEQSSRPVWDWILRQRQDDLDAMGLGLRGGVPNGYLVLELGRQPRQVEADGPDPPSPPEALSGGRCLLGPGPVLPATLTLLLALAPH
;
A
#
# COMPACT_ATOMS: atom_id res chain seq x y z
N MET A 1 58.63 20.99 -56.91
CA MET A 1 57.94 22.02 -57.70
C MET A 1 56.57 22.24 -57.09
N ALA A 2 56.17 23.50 -56.89
CA ALA A 2 54.78 23.89 -56.65
C ALA A 2 54.29 24.70 -57.85
N PRO A 3 53.05 24.51 -58.30
CA PRO A 3 52.06 25.60 -58.29
C PRO A 3 50.71 25.12 -57.72
N LEU A 4 49.85 25.93 -57.09
CA LEU A 4 49.23 27.23 -57.45
C LEU A 4 48.12 27.17 -58.52
N ALA A 5 46.88 27.14 -58.00
CA ALA A 5 45.68 27.90 -58.39
C ALA A 5 45.12 27.90 -59.85
N ALA A 6 43.83 27.56 -59.97
CA ALA A 6 42.83 28.33 -60.74
C ALA A 6 41.38 27.99 -60.35
N GLN A 7 40.56 29.01 -60.06
CA GLN A 7 39.08 29.02 -60.22
C GLN A 7 38.77 30.13 -61.24
N PRO A 8 37.59 30.15 -61.93
CA PRO A 8 36.48 30.94 -61.36
C PRO A 8 35.01 30.57 -61.76
N ALA A 9 34.10 31.07 -60.92
CA ALA A 9 32.77 31.68 -61.22
C ALA A 9 31.58 30.86 -61.76
N GLY A 10 30.46 30.91 -61.01
CA GLY A 10 29.14 30.39 -61.41
C GLY A 10 28.03 30.55 -60.35
N ARG A 11 27.74 31.81 -59.98
CA ARG A 11 26.52 32.36 -59.29
C ARG A 11 25.23 31.50 -59.41
N PHE A 12 24.25 31.49 -58.47
CA PHE A 12 23.72 32.56 -57.60
C PHE A 12 23.15 32.04 -56.23
N ARG A 13 22.55 32.95 -55.43
CA ARG A 13 22.29 32.86 -53.96
C ARG A 13 21.13 31.95 -53.48
N ARG A 14 21.27 31.41 -52.25
CA ARG A 14 20.17 30.97 -51.34
C ARG A 14 19.57 32.18 -50.59
N THR A 15 18.28 32.19 -50.25
CA THR A 15 17.62 31.80 -48.96
C THR A 15 16.19 32.42 -48.95
N PRO A 16 15.27 32.25 -47.96
CA PRO A 16 15.02 31.19 -46.96
C PRO A 16 13.51 30.76 -46.82
N HIS A 17 13.22 29.93 -45.81
CA HIS A 17 11.93 29.72 -45.10
C HIS A 17 10.68 29.14 -45.83
N HIS A 18 10.35 27.88 -45.52
CA HIS A 18 8.96 27.44 -45.26
C HIS A 18 8.98 26.27 -44.24
N GLY A 19 8.63 26.55 -42.98
CA GLY A 19 8.65 25.58 -41.88
C GLY A 19 7.79 25.97 -40.68
N SER A 20 6.78 26.82 -40.90
CA SER A 20 6.00 27.48 -39.83
C SER A 20 4.47 27.38 -40.03
N LEU A 21 4.01 26.45 -40.87
CA LEU A 21 2.58 26.29 -41.21
C LEU A 21 1.96 24.94 -40.76
N LEU A 22 2.77 23.98 -40.30
CA LEU A 22 2.30 22.70 -39.76
C LEU A 22 1.94 22.74 -38.26
N LEU A 23 2.29 23.80 -37.54
CA LEU A 23 2.04 23.95 -36.10
C LEU A 23 0.69 24.63 -35.76
N LEU A 24 -0.12 25.00 -36.75
CA LEU A 24 -1.43 25.66 -36.55
C LEU A 24 -2.65 24.73 -36.69
N PHE A 25 -2.46 23.46 -37.07
CA PHE A 25 -3.57 22.52 -37.28
C PHE A 25 -3.85 21.56 -36.11
N PHE A 26 -2.99 21.50 -35.08
CA PHE A 26 -3.17 20.61 -33.92
C PHE A 26 -3.92 21.26 -32.73
N SER A 27 -4.32 22.53 -32.82
CA SER A 27 -4.99 23.27 -31.75
C SER A 27 -6.52 23.25 -31.80
N LEU A 28 -7.13 22.63 -32.81
CA LEU A 28 -8.59 22.44 -32.93
C LEU A 28 -8.89 20.95 -33.11
N GLY A 29 -9.03 20.24 -31.99
CA GLY A 29 -9.17 18.79 -32.01
C GLY A 29 -10.49 18.33 -32.62
N TRP A 30 -10.41 17.68 -33.79
CA TRP A 30 -11.34 16.70 -34.36
C TRP A 30 -10.54 15.78 -35.30
N GLY A 31 -10.86 14.49 -35.35
CA GLY A 31 -10.25 13.53 -36.29
C GLY A 31 -9.80 12.23 -35.62
N GLN A 32 -10.37 11.10 -36.05
CA GLN A 32 -9.97 9.77 -35.56
C GLN A 32 -8.62 9.33 -36.15
N PRO A 33 -7.86 8.48 -35.44
CA PRO A 33 -6.58 7.99 -35.93
C PRO A 33 -6.76 6.98 -37.08
N TRP A 34 -6.22 7.31 -38.24
CA TRP A 34 -6.04 6.34 -39.33
C TRP A 34 -4.73 5.57 -39.16
N GLN A 35 -4.68 4.39 -39.77
CA GLN A 35 -3.68 3.35 -39.53
C GLN A 35 -2.27 3.77 -39.97
N ALA A 36 -1.26 3.28 -39.23
CA ALA A 36 0.11 3.15 -39.71
C ALA A 36 0.53 1.69 -39.59
N GLN A 37 0.81 1.03 -40.72
CA GLN A 37 1.35 -0.32 -40.77
C GLN A 37 2.89 -0.28 -40.70
N ALA A 38 3.49 -1.01 -39.75
CA ALA A 38 4.89 -1.44 -39.83
C ALA A 38 5.19 -2.57 -38.82
N GLY A 39 5.81 -3.66 -39.30
CA GLY A 39 6.71 -4.51 -38.51
C GLY A 39 6.06 -5.60 -37.63
N GLU A 40 6.29 -6.86 -38.01
CA GLU A 40 5.85 -8.05 -37.28
C GLU A 40 6.54 -8.23 -35.92
N ALA A 41 5.76 -8.35 -34.83
CA ALA A 41 6.08 -9.21 -33.67
C ALA A 41 4.85 -9.42 -32.75
N GLY A 42 4.22 -10.60 -32.83
CA GLY A 42 3.42 -11.17 -31.74
C GLY A 42 2.29 -10.34 -31.13
N GLN A 43 1.20 -10.11 -31.88
CA GLN A 43 -0.07 -9.63 -31.33
C GLN A 43 -1.14 -10.73 -31.35
N GLU A 44 -1.63 -11.07 -30.16
CA GLU A 44 -2.79 -11.95 -29.95
C GLU A 44 -4.03 -11.28 -30.54
N ALA A 45 -4.55 -11.81 -31.65
CA ALA A 45 -5.71 -11.22 -32.33
C ALA A 45 -7.00 -11.51 -31.56
N ALA A 46 -7.59 -10.47 -30.96
CA ALA A 46 -8.95 -10.53 -30.46
C ALA A 46 -9.91 -10.77 -31.64
N LEU A 47 -10.81 -11.74 -31.49
CA LEU A 47 -11.79 -12.10 -32.52
C LEU A 47 -12.91 -11.04 -32.62
N PRO A 48 -13.49 -10.82 -33.81
CA PRO A 48 -14.75 -10.11 -33.95
C PRO A 48 -15.88 -10.89 -33.25
N ASP A 49 -16.86 -10.19 -32.68
CA ASP A 49 -18.01 -10.80 -32.02
C ASP A 49 -18.73 -11.84 -32.91
N GLN A 50 -19.23 -12.91 -32.28
CA GLN A 50 -20.15 -13.94 -32.81
C GLN A 50 -19.55 -15.13 -33.58
N VAL A 51 -18.22 -15.36 -33.58
CA VAL A 51 -17.65 -16.50 -34.31
C VAL A 51 -18.08 -17.87 -33.73
N LEU A 52 -18.11 -18.04 -32.41
CA LEU A 52 -18.42 -19.33 -31.77
C LEU A 52 -19.83 -19.88 -32.07
N ALA A 53 -20.79 -19.01 -32.36
CA ALA A 53 -22.16 -19.42 -32.68
C ALA A 53 -22.27 -20.17 -34.02
N ASN A 54 -21.43 -19.81 -35.00
CA ASN A 54 -21.49 -20.32 -36.37
C ASN A 54 -20.53 -21.49 -36.68
N VAL A 55 -19.73 -21.94 -35.71
CA VAL A 55 -18.76 -23.03 -35.89
C VAL A 55 -19.47 -24.40 -35.90
N SER A 56 -19.34 -25.19 -36.97
CA SER A 56 -20.01 -26.50 -37.08
C SER A 56 -19.54 -27.54 -36.05
N SER A 57 -18.27 -27.54 -35.65
CA SER A 57 -17.77 -28.27 -34.49
C SER A 57 -16.52 -27.63 -33.90
N PHE A 58 -16.40 -27.60 -32.57
CA PHE A 58 -15.23 -27.03 -31.90
C PHE A 58 -13.99 -27.92 -32.04
N ALA A 59 -14.17 -29.24 -32.24
CA ALA A 59 -13.07 -30.19 -32.40
C ALA A 59 -12.20 -29.92 -33.65
N SER A 60 -12.73 -29.25 -34.69
CA SER A 60 -11.95 -28.89 -35.88
C SER A 60 -11.15 -27.59 -35.75
N LEU A 61 -11.40 -26.75 -34.73
CA LEU A 61 -10.71 -25.47 -34.57
C LEU A 61 -9.25 -25.63 -34.10
N PRO A 62 -8.31 -24.78 -34.57
CA PRO A 62 -6.95 -24.75 -34.06
C PRO A 62 -6.91 -24.24 -32.60
N PRO A 63 -5.93 -24.68 -31.78
CA PRO A 63 -5.82 -24.32 -30.35
C PRO A 63 -5.92 -22.82 -30.05
N GLY A 64 -5.27 -21.96 -30.85
CA GLY A 64 -5.29 -20.51 -30.65
C GLY A 64 -6.69 -19.87 -30.79
N LEU A 65 -7.58 -20.44 -31.60
CA LEU A 65 -8.97 -19.96 -31.71
C LEU A 65 -9.86 -20.50 -30.57
N LEU A 66 -9.52 -21.65 -29.98
CA LEU A 66 -10.20 -22.19 -28.81
C LEU A 66 -9.83 -21.47 -27.51
N GLY A 67 -8.71 -20.74 -27.47
CA GLY A 67 -8.31 -19.89 -26.33
C GLY A 67 -8.81 -18.44 -26.41
N GLY A 68 -9.36 -18.00 -27.54
CA GLY A 68 -9.64 -16.58 -27.82
C GLY A 68 -11.01 -16.04 -27.39
N PHE A 69 -11.89 -16.88 -26.82
CA PHE A 69 -13.30 -16.53 -26.61
C PHE A 69 -13.59 -15.61 -25.42
N THR A 70 -14.71 -14.90 -25.49
CA THR A 70 -15.25 -14.04 -24.43
C THR A 70 -16.40 -14.70 -23.65
N CYS A 71 -16.71 -14.19 -22.46
CA CYS A 71 -17.81 -14.71 -21.67
C CYS A 71 -19.20 -14.43 -22.27
N ALA A 72 -19.34 -13.32 -23.01
CA ALA A 72 -20.59 -12.98 -23.70
C ALA A 72 -20.94 -14.01 -24.79
N GLU A 73 -19.94 -14.46 -25.56
CA GLU A 73 -20.12 -15.50 -26.58
C GLU A 73 -20.51 -16.85 -25.95
N VAL A 74 -19.83 -17.27 -24.87
CA VAL A 74 -20.16 -18.53 -24.17
C VAL A 74 -21.57 -18.49 -23.57
N SER A 75 -21.99 -17.35 -23.03
CA SER A 75 -23.34 -17.16 -22.47
C SER A 75 -24.45 -17.23 -23.51
N GLY A 76 -24.14 -17.07 -24.81
CA GLY A 76 -25.08 -17.19 -25.92
C GLY A 76 -25.19 -18.61 -26.52
N LEU A 77 -24.41 -19.58 -26.05
CA LEU A 77 -24.40 -20.95 -26.56
C LEU A 77 -25.43 -21.85 -25.84
N SER A 78 -25.89 -22.91 -26.52
CA SER A 78 -26.68 -23.97 -25.87
C SER A 78 -25.81 -24.83 -24.95
N THR A 79 -26.44 -25.58 -24.03
CA THR A 79 -25.74 -26.38 -23.01
C THR A 79 -24.81 -27.44 -23.62
N GLU A 80 -25.25 -28.06 -24.72
CA GLU A 80 -24.53 -29.06 -25.49
C GLU A 80 -23.30 -28.46 -26.15
N ARG A 81 -23.42 -27.22 -26.64
CA ARG A 81 -22.35 -26.45 -27.28
C ARG A 81 -21.31 -25.97 -26.28
N VAL A 82 -21.73 -25.50 -25.10
CA VAL A 82 -20.82 -25.17 -23.99
C VAL A 82 -20.04 -26.43 -23.56
N ARG A 83 -20.68 -27.59 -23.51
CA ARG A 83 -20.01 -28.87 -23.21
C ARG A 83 -19.06 -29.30 -24.33
N GLU A 84 -19.46 -29.22 -25.59
CA GLU A 84 -18.60 -29.52 -26.75
C GLU A 84 -17.33 -28.65 -26.73
N LEU A 85 -17.47 -27.34 -26.45
CA LEU A 85 -16.35 -26.41 -26.32
C LEU A 85 -15.42 -26.81 -25.16
N ALA A 86 -15.96 -27.11 -23.98
CA ALA A 86 -15.15 -27.53 -22.82
C ALA A 86 -14.37 -28.83 -23.06
N VAL A 87 -14.97 -29.79 -23.78
CA VAL A 87 -14.29 -31.03 -24.19
C VAL A 87 -13.23 -30.76 -25.25
N ALA A 88 -13.49 -29.90 -26.24
CA ALA A 88 -12.51 -29.55 -27.27
C ALA A 88 -11.28 -28.81 -26.70
N VAL A 89 -11.48 -27.92 -25.72
CA VAL A 89 -10.42 -27.27 -24.94
C VAL A 89 -9.58 -28.31 -24.19
N GLY A 90 -10.24 -29.26 -23.49
CA GLY A 90 -9.59 -30.33 -22.75
C GLY A 90 -8.76 -31.26 -23.64
N GLN A 91 -9.35 -31.78 -24.73
CA GLN A 91 -8.69 -32.68 -25.68
C GLN A 91 -7.46 -32.06 -26.36
N LYS A 92 -7.40 -30.72 -26.48
CA LYS A 92 -6.28 -30.00 -27.10
C LYS A 92 -5.34 -29.33 -26.08
N ASN A 93 -5.51 -29.59 -24.78
CA ASN A 93 -4.73 -28.99 -23.68
C ASN A 93 -4.60 -27.46 -23.80
N VAL A 94 -5.69 -26.78 -24.16
CA VAL A 94 -5.70 -25.32 -24.33
C VAL A 94 -5.71 -24.65 -22.96
N THR A 95 -4.69 -23.87 -22.65
CA THR A 95 -4.59 -23.08 -21.42
C THR A 95 -5.52 -21.87 -21.50
N LEU A 96 -6.54 -21.83 -20.64
CA LEU A 96 -7.51 -20.72 -20.55
C LEU A 96 -7.18 -19.81 -19.37
N ARG A 97 -7.59 -18.53 -19.47
CA ARG A 97 -7.49 -17.59 -18.35
C ARG A 97 -8.60 -17.83 -17.32
N ALA A 98 -8.39 -17.36 -16.09
CA ALA A 98 -9.34 -17.54 -14.98
C ALA A 98 -10.73 -16.90 -15.23
N ASP A 99 -10.82 -15.82 -16.01
CA ASP A 99 -12.08 -15.22 -16.45
C ASP A 99 -12.87 -16.15 -17.38
N GLN A 100 -12.17 -16.77 -18.34
CA GLN A 100 -12.75 -17.71 -19.30
C GLN A 100 -13.19 -19.01 -18.61
N LEU A 101 -12.36 -19.55 -17.72
CA LEU A 101 -12.67 -20.74 -16.92
C LEU A 101 -13.88 -20.51 -16.00
N ARG A 102 -13.93 -19.38 -15.28
CA ARG A 102 -15.08 -19.04 -14.42
C ARG A 102 -16.37 -18.92 -15.23
N CYS A 103 -16.33 -18.31 -16.42
CA CYS A 103 -17.51 -18.18 -17.28
C CYS A 103 -17.99 -19.53 -17.84
N LEU A 104 -17.05 -20.37 -18.30
CA LEU A 104 -17.34 -21.70 -18.81
C LEU A 104 -17.94 -22.60 -17.71
N ALA A 105 -17.36 -22.55 -16.51
CA ALA A 105 -17.84 -23.27 -15.33
C ALA A 105 -19.23 -22.80 -14.86
N HIS A 106 -19.50 -21.48 -14.86
CA HIS A 106 -20.82 -20.93 -14.56
C HIS A 106 -21.89 -21.45 -15.53
N SER A 107 -21.58 -21.43 -16.83
CA SER A 107 -22.48 -21.86 -17.91
C SER A 107 -22.79 -23.36 -17.86
N LEU A 108 -21.79 -24.18 -17.49
CA LEU A 108 -21.98 -25.61 -17.22
C LEU A 108 -22.80 -25.84 -15.94
N SER A 109 -22.48 -25.13 -14.84
CA SER A 109 -23.11 -25.33 -13.53
C SER A 109 -24.60 -25.00 -13.52
N ALA A 110 -25.06 -24.12 -14.42
CA ALA A 110 -26.48 -23.78 -14.57
C ALA A 110 -27.38 -24.98 -14.92
N HIS A 111 -26.81 -26.10 -15.38
CA HIS A 111 -27.54 -27.30 -15.83
C HIS A 111 -27.07 -28.60 -15.16
N GLY A 112 -26.29 -28.48 -14.07
CA GLY A 112 -25.74 -29.61 -13.31
C GLY A 112 -24.33 -30.03 -13.75
N VAL A 113 -23.56 -30.61 -12.82
CA VAL A 113 -22.19 -31.05 -13.07
C VAL A 113 -22.19 -32.29 -13.99
N PRO A 114 -21.51 -32.27 -15.16
CA PRO A 114 -21.52 -33.41 -16.06
C PRO A 114 -20.73 -34.59 -15.47
N GLY A 115 -21.29 -35.80 -15.52
CA GLY A 115 -20.71 -37.00 -14.89
C GLY A 115 -19.40 -37.53 -15.49
N ASP A 116 -19.01 -37.04 -16.67
CA ASP A 116 -17.73 -37.32 -17.32
C ASP A 116 -16.78 -36.13 -17.10
N LEU A 117 -16.20 -36.08 -15.90
CA LEU A 117 -15.23 -35.06 -15.50
C LEU A 117 -13.89 -35.23 -16.22
N ASP A 118 -13.61 -36.42 -16.76
CA ASP A 118 -12.32 -36.76 -17.33
C ASP A 118 -12.08 -36.12 -18.71
N ALA A 119 -13.16 -35.75 -19.39
CA ALA A 119 -13.12 -35.04 -20.67
C ALA A 119 -12.84 -33.53 -20.56
N PHE A 120 -12.82 -32.95 -19.35
CA PHE A 120 -12.61 -31.52 -19.13
C PHE A 120 -11.19 -31.17 -18.67
N PRO A 121 -10.66 -29.97 -18.98
CA PRO A 121 -9.38 -29.52 -18.44
C PRO A 121 -9.44 -29.42 -16.90
N PRO A 122 -8.45 -29.93 -16.15
CA PRO A 122 -8.43 -29.91 -14.68
C PRO A 122 -8.72 -28.53 -14.07
N ASP A 123 -8.14 -27.48 -14.65
CA ASP A 123 -8.27 -26.09 -14.21
C ASP A 123 -9.72 -25.56 -14.23
N LEU A 124 -10.60 -26.13 -15.06
CA LEU A 124 -12.03 -25.76 -15.10
C LEU A 124 -12.78 -26.27 -13.86
N LEU A 125 -12.36 -27.42 -13.31
CA LEU A 125 -13.00 -28.05 -12.16
C LEU A 125 -12.84 -27.20 -10.88
N LEU A 126 -11.81 -26.34 -10.84
CA LEU A 126 -11.61 -25.35 -9.76
C LEU A 126 -12.75 -24.32 -9.65
N PHE A 127 -13.53 -24.13 -10.71
CA PHE A 127 -14.62 -23.15 -10.75
C PHE A 127 -16.01 -23.80 -10.69
N LEU A 128 -16.09 -25.13 -10.59
CA LEU A 128 -17.36 -25.86 -10.42
C LEU A 128 -17.72 -25.99 -8.94
N ASN A 129 -19.02 -25.96 -8.64
CA ASN A 129 -19.51 -26.17 -7.27
C ASN A 129 -19.44 -27.65 -6.88
N PRO A 130 -18.61 -28.06 -5.88
CA PRO A 130 -18.48 -29.46 -5.49
C PRO A 130 -19.72 -30.02 -4.77
N ALA A 131 -20.69 -29.19 -4.38
CA ALA A 131 -21.89 -29.63 -3.67
C ALA A 131 -22.81 -30.57 -4.49
N GLY A 132 -22.62 -30.67 -5.81
CA GLY A 132 -23.36 -31.59 -6.69
C GLY A 132 -22.73 -32.98 -6.87
N LEU A 133 -21.65 -33.31 -6.13
CA LEU A 133 -20.93 -34.58 -6.28
C LEU A 133 -21.52 -35.66 -5.36
N GLU A 134 -22.31 -36.56 -5.92
CA GLU A 134 -22.93 -37.65 -5.17
C GLU A 134 -22.02 -38.87 -5.01
N GLY A 135 -21.70 -39.21 -3.75
CA GLY A 135 -21.05 -40.46 -3.36
C GLY A 135 -19.51 -40.47 -3.42
N PRO A 136 -18.87 -41.40 -2.66
CA PRO A 136 -17.42 -41.40 -2.46
C PRO A 136 -16.62 -41.65 -3.75
N GLY A 137 -17.18 -42.38 -4.71
CA GLY A 137 -16.52 -42.67 -5.99
C GLY A 137 -16.43 -41.45 -6.92
N ALA A 138 -17.51 -40.67 -7.04
CA ALA A 138 -17.50 -39.41 -7.80
C ALA A 138 -16.57 -38.39 -7.13
N CYS A 139 -16.62 -38.33 -5.80
CA CYS A 139 -15.81 -37.44 -4.99
C CYS A 139 -14.30 -37.73 -5.13
N ALA A 140 -13.88 -39.01 -5.06
CA ALA A 140 -12.49 -39.41 -5.28
C ALA A 140 -12.00 -39.08 -6.70
N ARG A 141 -12.85 -39.27 -7.72
CA ARG A 141 -12.53 -38.96 -9.13
C ARG A 141 -12.41 -37.45 -9.40
N PHE A 142 -13.23 -36.64 -8.73
CA PHE A 142 -13.11 -35.19 -8.75
C PHE A 142 -11.80 -34.72 -8.10
N LEU A 143 -11.43 -35.29 -6.94
CA LEU A 143 -10.18 -34.93 -6.27
C LEU A 143 -8.93 -35.35 -7.06
N SER A 144 -8.91 -36.52 -7.70
CA SER A 144 -7.76 -36.89 -8.56
C SER A 144 -7.54 -35.85 -9.66
N ARG A 145 -8.61 -35.33 -10.27
CA ARG A 145 -8.50 -34.28 -11.29
C ARG A 145 -8.10 -32.91 -10.71
N ILE A 146 -8.65 -32.51 -9.56
CA ILE A 146 -8.21 -31.27 -8.88
C ILE A 146 -6.74 -31.35 -8.45
N SER A 147 -6.23 -32.54 -8.10
CA SER A 147 -4.83 -32.70 -7.70
C SER A 147 -3.82 -32.38 -8.81
N GLU A 148 -4.26 -32.43 -10.07
CA GLU A 148 -3.51 -32.10 -11.28
C GLU A 148 -3.68 -30.63 -11.71
N ALA A 149 -4.65 -29.90 -11.16
CA ALA A 149 -5.01 -28.55 -11.55
C ALA A 149 -4.09 -27.47 -10.96
N ASN A 150 -3.93 -26.36 -11.67
CA ASN A 150 -3.20 -25.19 -11.19
C ASN A 150 -4.07 -24.33 -10.26
N VAL A 151 -4.06 -24.68 -8.96
CA VAL A 151 -4.86 -24.01 -7.92
C VAL A 151 -4.56 -22.50 -7.80
N ASP A 152 -3.42 -22.01 -8.28
CA ASP A 152 -3.09 -20.57 -8.26
C ASP A 152 -3.90 -19.71 -9.24
N LEU A 153 -4.69 -20.35 -10.12
CA LEU A 153 -5.77 -19.67 -10.85
C LEU A 153 -6.86 -19.12 -9.92
N LEU A 154 -6.95 -19.65 -8.69
CA LEU A 154 -7.74 -19.09 -7.60
C LEU A 154 -6.81 -18.38 -6.60
N PRO A 155 -7.01 -17.07 -6.33
CA PRO A 155 -6.28 -16.37 -5.27
C PRO A 155 -6.38 -17.09 -3.91
N TRP A 156 -5.31 -17.06 -3.11
CA TRP A 156 -5.22 -17.77 -1.81
C TRP A 156 -6.41 -17.53 -0.86
N LYS A 157 -6.99 -16.32 -0.89
CA LYS A 157 -8.13 -15.92 -0.04
C LYS A 157 -9.48 -15.92 -0.79
N ALA A 158 -9.55 -16.55 -1.96
CA ALA A 158 -10.80 -16.70 -2.70
C ALA A 158 -11.75 -17.65 -1.95
N PRO A 159 -13.04 -17.29 -1.81
CA PRO A 159 -14.01 -18.16 -1.14
C PRO A 159 -14.17 -19.51 -1.87
N GLU A 160 -14.00 -19.54 -3.21
CA GLU A 160 -14.02 -20.77 -3.99
C GLU A 160 -12.88 -21.73 -3.57
N ARG A 161 -11.66 -21.23 -3.37
CA ARG A 161 -10.49 -22.04 -2.95
C ARG A 161 -10.69 -22.60 -1.54
N GLN A 162 -11.28 -21.81 -0.64
CA GLN A 162 -11.64 -22.26 0.71
C GLN A 162 -12.77 -23.30 0.70
N GLN A 163 -13.79 -23.12 -0.14
CA GLN A 163 -14.88 -24.07 -0.31
C GLN A 163 -14.40 -25.39 -0.92
N LEU A 164 -13.50 -25.36 -1.90
CA LEU A 164 -12.85 -26.55 -2.46
C LEU A 164 -12.03 -27.31 -1.41
N LEU A 165 -11.20 -26.62 -0.61
CA LEU A 165 -10.45 -27.24 0.48
C LEU A 165 -11.39 -27.92 1.49
N ALA A 166 -12.46 -27.24 1.91
CA ALA A 166 -13.44 -27.79 2.84
C ALA A 166 -14.16 -29.02 2.25
N ALA A 167 -14.58 -28.95 0.99
CA ALA A 167 -15.20 -30.07 0.28
C ALA A 167 -14.22 -31.25 0.12
N ALA A 168 -12.95 -30.99 -0.18
CA ALA A 168 -11.93 -32.01 -0.34
C ALA A 168 -11.58 -32.71 0.99
N LEU A 169 -11.50 -31.97 2.10
CA LEU A 169 -11.34 -32.54 3.43
C LEU A 169 -12.54 -33.42 3.84
N ALA A 170 -13.76 -32.96 3.55
CA ALA A 170 -14.99 -33.74 3.77
C ALA A 170 -15.02 -35.01 2.89
N CYS A 171 -14.61 -34.90 1.63
CA CYS A 171 -14.48 -35.99 0.67
C CYS A 171 -13.52 -37.10 1.13
N ARG A 172 -12.39 -36.68 1.73
CA ARG A 172 -11.41 -37.57 2.35
C ARG A 172 -11.81 -38.07 3.75
N ALA A 173 -12.99 -37.67 4.24
CA ALA A 173 -13.50 -37.95 5.58
C ALA A 173 -12.52 -37.57 6.72
N VAL A 174 -11.70 -36.54 6.50
CA VAL A 174 -10.69 -36.08 7.47
C VAL A 174 -11.38 -35.52 8.70
N ARG A 175 -10.99 -36.00 9.89
CA ARG A 175 -11.53 -35.57 11.19
C ARG A 175 -10.44 -34.89 12.01
N GLY A 176 -10.72 -33.68 12.51
CA GLY A 176 -9.73 -32.87 13.22
C GLY A 176 -8.67 -32.30 12.28
N SER A 177 -7.40 -32.37 12.69
CA SER A 177 -6.26 -31.81 11.94
C SER A 177 -5.18 -32.82 11.57
N ARG A 178 -5.50 -34.12 11.62
CA ARG A 178 -4.60 -35.20 11.17
C ARG A 178 -4.89 -35.59 9.71
N VAL A 179 -3.85 -35.59 8.88
CA VAL A 179 -3.89 -36.04 7.48
C VAL A 179 -2.81 -37.09 7.22
N SER A 180 -3.12 -38.08 6.38
CA SER A 180 -2.15 -39.08 5.92
C SER A 180 -1.45 -38.64 4.63
N ALA A 181 -0.36 -39.31 4.26
CA ALA A 181 0.32 -39.07 2.98
C ALA A 181 -0.64 -39.23 1.77
N ALA A 182 -1.59 -40.17 1.84
CA ALA A 182 -2.61 -40.36 0.81
C ALA A 182 -3.61 -39.19 0.73
N ASP A 183 -3.90 -38.53 1.85
CA ASP A 183 -4.74 -37.33 1.86
C ASP A 183 -4.00 -36.12 1.29
N VAL A 184 -2.72 -35.94 1.67
CA VAL A 184 -1.85 -34.89 1.10
C VAL A 184 -1.71 -35.04 -0.41
N GLN A 185 -1.55 -36.28 -0.91
CA GLN A 185 -1.52 -36.57 -2.34
C GLN A 185 -2.86 -36.26 -3.01
N ALA A 186 -3.98 -36.70 -2.44
CA ALA A 186 -5.32 -36.49 -3.01
C ALA A 186 -5.77 -35.01 -2.98
N LEU A 187 -5.26 -34.20 -2.04
CA LEU A 187 -5.49 -32.76 -1.99
C LEU A 187 -4.66 -31.99 -3.03
N GLY A 188 -3.53 -32.54 -3.49
CA GLY A 188 -2.64 -31.91 -4.47
C GLY A 188 -2.30 -30.46 -4.12
N GLY A 189 -2.61 -29.53 -5.03
CA GLY A 189 -2.43 -28.08 -4.84
C GLY A 189 -3.01 -27.57 -3.51
N LEU A 190 -4.23 -27.98 -3.16
CA LEU A 190 -4.96 -27.53 -1.97
C LEU A 190 -4.28 -27.93 -0.65
N ALA A 191 -3.37 -28.91 -0.64
CA ALA A 191 -2.60 -29.26 0.55
C ALA A 191 -1.68 -28.11 1.03
N CYS A 192 -1.36 -27.15 0.15
CA CYS A 192 -0.66 -25.93 0.50
C CYS A 192 -1.50 -24.98 1.36
N ASP A 193 -2.82 -25.07 1.29
CA ASP A 193 -3.76 -24.16 1.97
C ASP A 193 -4.18 -24.69 3.36
N LEU A 194 -3.61 -25.82 3.80
CA LEU A 194 -3.95 -26.45 5.08
C LEU A 194 -3.48 -25.57 6.26
N PRO A 195 -4.39 -25.14 7.17
CA PRO A 195 -4.03 -24.25 8.28
C PRO A 195 -2.92 -24.80 9.19
N GLY A 196 -2.16 -23.92 9.85
CA GLY A 196 -1.01 -24.28 10.70
C GLY A 196 -1.25 -25.41 11.71
N ARG A 197 -2.46 -25.57 12.25
CA ARG A 197 -2.83 -26.72 13.11
C ARG A 197 -2.66 -28.10 12.44
N PHE A 198 -2.91 -28.21 11.13
CA PHE A 198 -2.63 -29.44 10.38
C PHE A 198 -1.12 -29.69 10.26
N VAL A 199 -0.34 -28.63 10.03
CA VAL A 199 1.12 -28.68 9.96
C VAL A 199 1.72 -29.13 11.28
N ALA A 200 1.18 -28.67 12.41
CA ALA A 200 1.57 -29.11 13.75
C ALA A 200 1.23 -30.60 14.01
N ASP A 201 0.00 -31.01 13.69
CA ASP A 201 -0.49 -32.38 13.95
C ASP A 201 0.04 -33.44 12.96
N SER A 202 0.48 -33.03 11.76
CA SER A 202 0.84 -33.91 10.63
C SER A 202 2.15 -33.52 9.93
N ALA A 203 3.09 -32.93 10.67
CA ALA A 203 4.34 -32.38 10.15
C ALA A 203 5.12 -33.35 9.23
N GLU A 204 5.14 -34.64 9.57
CA GLU A 204 5.86 -35.69 8.84
C GLU A 204 5.50 -35.72 7.34
N VAL A 205 4.21 -35.60 7.02
CA VAL A 205 3.70 -35.67 5.64
C VAL A 205 3.48 -34.30 5.02
N LEU A 206 3.34 -33.24 5.81
CA LEU A 206 3.09 -31.89 5.31
C LEU A 206 4.35 -31.07 5.07
N LEU A 207 5.42 -31.19 5.87
CA LEU A 207 6.65 -30.41 5.64
C LEU A 207 7.25 -30.61 4.24
N PRO A 208 7.32 -31.83 3.67
CA PRO A 208 7.77 -32.03 2.28
C PRO A 208 6.84 -31.37 1.25
N ARG A 209 5.53 -31.33 1.52
CA ARG A 209 4.55 -30.68 0.63
C ARG A 209 4.71 -29.16 0.68
N LEU A 210 4.80 -28.58 1.87
CA LEU A 210 4.98 -27.12 2.08
C LEU A 210 6.27 -26.60 1.45
N ALA A 211 7.35 -27.39 1.45
CA ALA A 211 8.60 -27.03 0.79
C ALA A 211 8.49 -26.93 -0.75
N GLY A 212 7.44 -27.49 -1.35
CA GLY A 212 7.13 -27.38 -2.78
C GLY A 212 5.96 -26.45 -3.10
N CYS A 213 5.41 -25.73 -2.13
CA CYS A 213 4.25 -24.85 -2.34
C CYS A 213 4.65 -23.51 -3.01
N PRO A 214 3.82 -22.98 -3.91
CA PRO A 214 4.03 -21.68 -4.54
C PRO A 214 3.68 -20.54 -3.56
N GLY A 215 4.52 -19.49 -3.53
CA GLY A 215 4.31 -18.31 -2.70
C GLY A 215 4.71 -18.48 -1.22
N PRO A 216 4.57 -17.41 -0.41
CA PRO A 216 4.90 -17.45 1.01
C PRO A 216 3.79 -18.14 1.82
N LEU A 217 4.18 -19.02 2.74
CA LEU A 217 3.28 -19.61 3.75
C LEU A 217 2.64 -18.53 4.63
N ASP A 218 1.43 -18.78 5.14
CA ASP A 218 0.82 -17.90 6.14
C ASP A 218 1.53 -17.97 7.52
N GLN A 219 1.21 -17.03 8.41
CA GLN A 219 1.91 -16.92 9.70
C GLN A 219 1.74 -18.18 10.57
N ASP A 220 0.54 -18.74 10.65
CA ASP A 220 0.25 -19.93 11.46
C ASP A 220 0.99 -21.15 10.91
N GLN A 221 1.04 -21.29 9.58
CA GLN A 221 1.83 -22.31 8.88
C GLN A 221 3.33 -22.15 9.13
N GLN A 222 3.87 -20.92 9.07
CA GLN A 222 5.28 -20.66 9.37
C GLN A 222 5.63 -21.00 10.81
N GLU A 223 4.81 -20.61 11.78
CA GLU A 223 5.03 -20.90 13.20
C GLU A 223 4.98 -22.40 13.49
N ALA A 224 3.97 -23.11 12.95
CA ALA A 224 3.85 -24.56 13.09
C ALA A 224 5.00 -25.32 12.40
N ALA A 225 5.39 -24.93 11.17
CA ALA A 225 6.51 -25.53 10.46
C ALA A 225 7.85 -25.27 11.17
N ARG A 226 8.06 -24.07 11.73
CA ARG A 226 9.25 -23.75 12.55
C ARG A 226 9.29 -24.62 13.79
N ALA A 227 8.19 -24.73 14.54
CA ALA A 227 8.12 -25.55 15.74
C ALA A 227 8.41 -27.02 15.44
N ALA A 228 7.84 -27.58 14.37
CA ALA A 228 8.09 -28.96 13.95
C ALA A 228 9.55 -29.22 13.55
N LEU A 229 10.16 -28.32 12.75
CA LEU A 229 11.57 -28.42 12.34
C LEU A 229 12.53 -28.24 13.52
N GLN A 230 12.19 -27.38 14.48
CA GLN A 230 12.98 -27.18 15.71
C GLN A 230 12.86 -28.38 16.66
N GLY A 231 11.67 -29.00 16.76
CA GLY A 231 11.44 -30.19 17.57
C GLY A 231 12.18 -31.44 17.08
N GLY A 232 12.69 -31.43 15.84
CA GLY A 232 13.55 -32.48 15.30
C GLY A 232 12.84 -33.81 15.02
N GLY A 233 11.53 -33.77 14.77
CA GLY A 233 10.73 -34.93 14.38
C GLY A 233 10.96 -35.39 12.93
N PRO A 234 10.32 -36.49 12.49
CA PRO A 234 10.31 -36.89 11.09
C PRO A 234 9.64 -35.82 10.19
N PRO A 235 10.03 -35.73 8.91
CA PRO A 235 10.92 -36.65 8.19
C PRO A 235 12.40 -36.25 8.23
N TYR A 236 12.72 -35.05 8.74
CA TYR A 236 14.06 -34.45 8.61
C TYR A 236 14.96 -34.64 9.84
N GLY A 237 14.39 -34.97 11.01
CA GLY A 237 15.15 -35.14 12.24
C GLY A 237 15.70 -33.83 12.81
N SER A 238 16.51 -33.93 13.86
CA SER A 238 17.13 -32.77 14.52
C SER A 238 18.03 -31.96 13.57
N PRO A 239 17.97 -30.61 13.58
CA PRO A 239 18.81 -29.73 12.77
C PRO A 239 20.32 -29.99 12.88
N ALA A 240 20.80 -30.51 14.01
CA ALA A 240 22.21 -30.88 14.21
C ALA A 240 22.68 -32.03 13.31
N ASN A 241 21.75 -32.87 12.81
CA ASN A 241 22.03 -34.02 11.97
C ASN A 241 21.69 -33.79 10.49
N TRP A 242 21.24 -32.58 10.12
CA TRP A 242 20.85 -32.28 8.74
C TRP A 242 22.02 -32.35 7.77
N SER A 243 21.74 -32.92 6.60
CA SER A 243 22.70 -33.08 5.51
C SER A 243 22.49 -32.04 4.41
N VAL A 244 23.36 -32.04 3.39
CA VAL A 244 23.19 -31.17 2.22
C VAL A 244 21.89 -31.50 1.48
N SER A 245 21.50 -32.78 1.40
CA SER A 245 20.23 -33.17 0.77
C SER A 245 19.01 -32.80 1.62
N THR A 246 19.14 -32.68 2.95
CA THR A 246 18.09 -32.12 3.80
C THR A 246 17.84 -30.65 3.49
N LEU A 247 18.91 -29.86 3.27
CA LEU A 247 18.79 -28.45 2.86
C LEU A 247 18.26 -28.29 1.43
N ASP A 248 18.63 -29.20 0.52
CA ASP A 248 18.04 -29.27 -0.83
C ASP A 248 16.52 -29.54 -0.75
N ALA A 249 16.06 -30.43 0.14
CA ALA A 249 14.63 -30.72 0.34
C ALA A 249 13.86 -29.61 1.06
N LEU A 250 14.52 -28.83 1.93
CA LEU A 250 13.91 -27.72 2.68
C LEU A 250 13.96 -26.37 1.95
N GLN A 251 14.28 -26.35 0.66
CA GLN A 251 14.51 -25.13 -0.12
C GLN A 251 13.35 -24.11 -0.03
N GLY A 252 12.08 -24.54 -0.16
CA GLY A 252 10.92 -23.65 -0.02
C GLY A 252 10.65 -23.19 1.42
N LEU A 253 11.21 -23.88 2.42
CA LEU A 253 11.07 -23.57 3.85
C LEU A 253 12.25 -22.79 4.43
N LEU A 254 13.23 -22.38 3.61
CA LEU A 254 14.34 -21.52 4.02
C LEU A 254 13.93 -20.23 4.78
N PRO A 255 12.83 -19.51 4.48
CA PRO A 255 12.46 -18.32 5.26
C PRO A 255 11.88 -18.66 6.64
N VAL A 256 11.40 -19.90 6.82
CA VAL A 256 10.86 -20.40 8.09
C VAL A 256 11.98 -20.66 9.10
N LEU A 257 13.19 -20.99 8.62
CA LEU A 257 14.34 -21.36 9.44
C LEU A 257 14.85 -20.17 10.29
N GLY A 258 14.41 -20.14 11.55
CA GLY A 258 14.80 -19.14 12.54
C GLY A 258 16.29 -19.20 12.94
N PRO A 259 16.78 -18.22 13.73
CA PRO A 259 18.17 -18.21 14.20
C PRO A 259 18.55 -19.48 14.97
N ASP A 260 17.62 -20.06 15.73
CA ASP A 260 17.84 -21.25 16.58
C ASP A 260 18.05 -22.52 15.76
N ILE A 261 17.18 -22.76 14.78
CA ILE A 261 17.30 -23.85 13.81
C ILE A 261 18.60 -23.65 13.02
N THR A 262 18.77 -22.49 12.41
CA THR A 262 19.91 -22.23 11.52
C THR A 262 21.26 -22.17 12.24
N GLY A 263 21.28 -21.89 13.55
CA GLY A 263 22.47 -21.96 14.40
C GLY A 263 22.87 -23.39 14.75
N SER A 264 21.92 -24.32 14.73
CA SER A 264 22.12 -25.74 15.07
C SER A 264 22.66 -26.58 13.91
N ILE A 265 22.55 -26.12 12.65
CA ILE A 265 22.98 -26.86 11.46
C ILE A 265 24.53 -26.90 11.38
N PRO A 266 25.16 -28.07 11.11
CA PRO A 266 26.61 -28.16 10.97
C PRO A 266 27.20 -27.21 9.93
N LYS A 267 28.15 -26.35 10.33
CA LYS A 267 28.78 -25.35 9.45
C LYS A 267 29.34 -25.93 8.16
N GLY A 268 29.94 -27.13 8.20
CA GLY A 268 30.48 -27.81 7.01
C GLY A 268 29.41 -28.26 6.01
N VAL A 269 28.21 -28.62 6.49
CA VAL A 269 27.06 -28.93 5.62
C VAL A 269 26.57 -27.66 4.94
N VAL A 270 26.41 -26.59 5.72
CA VAL A 270 25.98 -25.29 5.22
C VAL A 270 26.92 -24.74 4.13
N THR A 271 28.23 -24.72 4.36
CA THR A 271 29.19 -24.22 3.36
C THR A 271 29.27 -25.11 2.12
N SER A 272 29.11 -26.43 2.27
CA SER A 272 29.05 -27.37 1.14
C SER A 272 27.79 -27.19 0.30
N TRP A 273 26.65 -26.95 0.95
CA TRP A 273 25.38 -26.63 0.30
C TRP A 273 25.48 -25.31 -0.48
N LEU A 274 25.90 -24.22 0.18
CA LEU A 274 26.09 -22.91 -0.47
C LEU A 274 27.02 -23.00 -1.68
N ARG A 275 28.16 -23.70 -1.57
CA ARG A 275 29.10 -23.88 -2.68
C ARG A 275 28.49 -24.63 -3.87
N ARG A 276 27.65 -25.64 -3.61
CA ARG A 276 26.91 -26.39 -4.65
C ARG A 276 25.85 -25.51 -5.32
N THR A 277 25.03 -24.83 -4.52
CA THR A 277 23.86 -24.08 -4.97
C THR A 277 24.24 -22.80 -5.72
N PHE A 278 25.28 -22.08 -5.27
CA PHE A 278 25.74 -20.84 -5.90
C PHE A 278 26.91 -21.03 -6.89
N GLY A 279 27.61 -22.17 -6.84
CA GLY A 279 28.70 -22.49 -7.77
C GLY A 279 28.27 -23.05 -9.13
N ASN A 280 26.97 -23.28 -9.36
CA ASN A 280 26.46 -23.92 -10.58
C ASN A 280 25.72 -22.89 -11.48
N PRO A 281 26.23 -22.57 -12.70
CA PRO A 281 25.66 -21.52 -13.56
C PRO A 281 24.20 -21.73 -13.96
N SER A 282 23.73 -22.97 -13.94
CA SER A 282 22.35 -23.34 -14.32
C SER A 282 21.27 -22.70 -13.43
N TRP A 283 21.63 -22.38 -12.18
CA TRP A 283 20.72 -21.94 -11.12
C TRP A 283 20.58 -20.40 -10.98
N GLN A 284 21.37 -19.62 -11.71
CA GLN A 284 21.30 -18.14 -11.78
C GLN A 284 20.05 -17.64 -12.56
N ARG A 285 18.97 -18.42 -12.53
CA ARG A 285 17.69 -18.24 -13.23
C ARG A 285 16.46 -18.28 -12.31
N ARG A 286 16.61 -18.45 -10.98
CA ARG A 286 15.50 -18.41 -10.00
C ARG A 286 15.66 -17.24 -9.01
N PRO A 287 15.02 -16.08 -9.25
CA PRO A 287 15.20 -14.88 -8.41
C PRO A 287 14.64 -15.01 -6.99
N GLU A 288 13.65 -15.88 -6.76
CA GLU A 288 12.79 -15.90 -5.57
C GLU A 288 13.57 -16.16 -4.28
N LEU A 289 14.68 -16.89 -4.37
CA LEU A 289 15.48 -17.33 -3.21
C LEU A 289 16.34 -16.19 -2.64
N THR A 290 16.59 -15.13 -3.40
CA THR A 290 17.49 -14.03 -3.00
C THR A 290 16.86 -13.09 -1.96
N GLU A 291 15.53 -13.00 -1.95
CA GLU A 291 14.73 -12.24 -0.96
C GLU A 291 14.52 -13.03 0.34
N VAL A 292 14.65 -14.36 0.26
CA VAL A 292 14.21 -15.34 1.26
C VAL A 292 15.32 -15.77 2.24
N LEU A 293 16.57 -15.45 1.95
CA LEU A 293 17.73 -15.86 2.75
C LEU A 293 17.89 -15.02 4.03
N PRO A 294 18.07 -15.65 5.21
CA PRO A 294 18.40 -14.94 6.45
C PRO A 294 19.65 -14.06 6.32
N PRO A 295 19.74 -12.88 6.99
CA PRO A 295 20.78 -11.86 6.75
C PRO A 295 22.24 -12.35 6.85
N ARG A 296 22.47 -13.39 7.66
CA ARG A 296 23.73 -14.14 7.79
C ARG A 296 24.25 -14.74 6.48
N PHE A 297 23.36 -15.18 5.59
CA PHE A 297 23.72 -15.78 4.30
C PHE A 297 23.99 -14.75 3.19
N ARG A 298 23.48 -13.52 3.35
CA ARG A 298 23.67 -12.44 2.36
C ARG A 298 25.11 -11.95 2.30
N ARG A 299 25.80 -11.95 3.46
CA ARG A 299 27.13 -11.32 3.63
C ARG A 299 28.30 -12.05 2.95
N GLU A 300 28.17 -13.33 2.61
CA GLU A 300 29.18 -14.05 1.81
C GLU A 300 28.89 -13.98 0.30
N ALA A 301 27.65 -13.64 -0.09
CA ALA A 301 27.25 -13.47 -1.49
C ALA A 301 27.51 -12.04 -2.04
N GLU A 302 27.84 -11.07 -1.18
CA GLU A 302 28.12 -9.68 -1.58
C GLU A 302 29.46 -9.47 -2.29
N ASN A 303 30.26 -10.53 -2.48
CA ASN A 303 31.54 -10.50 -3.19
C ASN A 303 31.45 -11.01 -4.65
N VAL A 304 30.33 -10.74 -5.35
CA VAL A 304 30.26 -10.85 -6.81
C VAL A 304 30.98 -9.65 -7.43
N THR A 305 32.30 -9.76 -7.56
CA THR A 305 33.12 -8.81 -8.31
C THR A 305 32.72 -8.80 -9.79
N CYS A 306 32.71 -7.64 -10.43
CA CYS A 306 32.52 -7.56 -11.88
C CYS A 306 33.60 -8.40 -12.60
N PRO A 307 33.24 -9.23 -13.59
CA PRO A 307 34.22 -9.93 -14.41
C PRO A 307 35.20 -8.96 -15.06
N LEU A 308 36.50 -9.26 -14.97
CA LEU A 308 37.57 -8.42 -15.52
C LEU A 308 37.31 -8.07 -16.99
N GLY A 309 37.33 -6.78 -17.32
CA GLY A 309 37.04 -6.26 -18.66
C GLY A 309 35.56 -5.99 -18.96
N ARG A 310 34.62 -6.31 -18.05
CA ARG A 310 33.19 -5.97 -18.18
C ARG A 310 32.79 -4.70 -17.39
N GLU A 311 33.77 -3.97 -16.87
CA GLU A 311 33.57 -2.67 -16.22
C GLU A 311 32.92 -1.67 -17.18
N VAL A 312 31.78 -1.11 -16.77
CA VAL A 312 31.04 -0.13 -17.55
C VAL A 312 31.70 1.24 -17.35
N ARG A 313 32.13 1.87 -18.45
CA ARG A 313 32.75 3.22 -18.46
C ARG A 313 31.84 4.31 -19.02
N VAL A 314 30.74 3.92 -19.65
CA VAL A 314 29.78 4.80 -20.31
C VAL A 314 28.39 4.20 -20.08
N VAL A 315 27.42 5.05 -19.71
CA VAL A 315 26.01 4.67 -19.68
C VAL A 315 25.51 4.62 -21.12
N ASP A 316 25.12 3.44 -21.60
CA ASP A 316 24.58 3.21 -22.94
C ASP A 316 23.42 2.20 -22.92
N GLU A 317 22.73 2.06 -24.05
CA GLU A 317 21.53 1.22 -24.22
C GLU A 317 21.76 -0.26 -23.90
N ARG A 318 23.01 -0.76 -23.95
CA ARG A 318 23.33 -2.18 -23.67
C ARG A 318 23.04 -2.53 -22.21
N LEU A 319 23.07 -1.54 -21.32
CA LEU A 319 22.76 -1.70 -19.90
C LEU A 319 21.28 -2.04 -19.66
N VAL A 320 20.37 -1.79 -20.60
CA VAL A 320 18.96 -2.22 -20.49
C VAL A 320 18.85 -3.74 -20.44
N PHE A 321 19.79 -4.47 -21.05
CA PHE A 321 19.84 -5.93 -21.02
C PHE A 321 20.54 -6.52 -19.78
N TYR A 322 21.13 -5.68 -18.92
CA TYR A 322 21.82 -6.16 -17.71
C TYR A 322 20.80 -6.46 -16.61
N LYS A 323 20.97 -7.60 -15.93
CA LYS A 323 20.22 -7.93 -14.72
C LYS A 323 20.62 -7.02 -13.55
N GLU A 324 19.76 -6.89 -12.54
CA GLU A 324 20.04 -6.05 -11.36
C GLU A 324 21.40 -6.31 -10.72
N TRP A 325 21.80 -7.58 -10.60
CA TRP A 325 23.10 -7.96 -10.03
C TRP A 325 24.27 -7.58 -10.94
N GLU A 326 24.11 -7.61 -12.27
CA GLU A 326 25.16 -7.20 -13.21
C GLU A 326 25.37 -5.69 -13.14
N LEU A 327 24.28 -4.92 -12.99
CA LEU A 327 24.37 -3.48 -12.71
C LEU A 327 25.00 -3.21 -11.34
N GLU A 328 24.59 -3.93 -10.29
CA GLU A 328 25.13 -3.76 -8.93
C GLU A 328 26.63 -4.11 -8.87
N ALA A 329 27.11 -5.08 -9.66
CA ALA A 329 28.52 -5.47 -9.74
C ALA A 329 29.37 -4.60 -10.70
N CYS A 330 28.90 -4.31 -11.92
CA CYS A 330 29.74 -3.78 -13.01
C CYS A 330 29.56 -2.30 -13.35
N VAL A 331 28.54 -1.61 -12.82
CA VAL A 331 28.35 -0.17 -13.03
C VAL A 331 28.84 0.59 -11.80
N ASP A 332 29.80 1.50 -11.96
CA ASP A 332 30.25 2.33 -10.85
C ASP A 332 29.22 3.44 -10.51
N GLY A 333 29.10 3.80 -9.23
CA GLY A 333 28.16 4.82 -8.78
C GLY A 333 28.54 6.24 -9.18
N ALA A 334 29.84 6.56 -9.27
CA ALA A 334 30.31 7.88 -9.70
C ALA A 334 30.09 8.08 -11.20
N LEU A 335 30.17 6.99 -11.99
CA LEU A 335 29.73 7.00 -13.39
C LEU A 335 28.23 7.34 -13.51
N VAL A 336 27.37 6.71 -12.69
CA VAL A 336 25.93 7.01 -12.65
C VAL A 336 25.68 8.47 -12.27
N ALA A 337 26.41 9.01 -11.30
CA ALA A 337 26.33 10.42 -10.91
C ALA A 337 26.77 11.37 -12.02
N ALA A 338 27.87 11.05 -12.72
CA ALA A 338 28.42 11.88 -13.79
C ALA A 338 27.64 11.82 -15.12
N GLN A 339 26.84 10.77 -15.33
CA GLN A 339 26.12 10.53 -16.59
C GLN A 339 24.60 10.38 -16.39
N VAL A 340 24.03 11.05 -15.39
CA VAL A 340 22.59 10.98 -15.08
C VAL A 340 21.70 11.42 -16.26
N ASP A 341 22.16 12.36 -17.10
CA ASP A 341 21.46 12.76 -18.33
C ASP A 341 21.26 11.57 -19.28
N ARG A 342 22.22 10.64 -19.34
CA ARG A 342 22.10 9.40 -20.12
C ARG A 342 21.20 8.36 -19.45
N VAL A 343 21.22 8.30 -18.11
CA VAL A 343 20.27 7.47 -17.34
C VAL A 343 18.83 7.90 -17.63
N ASN A 344 18.59 9.20 -17.84
CA ASN A 344 17.28 9.74 -18.24
C ASN A 344 16.91 9.53 -19.71
N ALA A 345 17.90 9.41 -20.60
CA ALA A 345 17.67 9.20 -22.03
C ALA A 345 17.31 7.74 -22.39
N ILE A 346 17.63 6.78 -21.52
CA ILE A 346 17.51 5.35 -21.77
C ILE A 346 16.32 4.77 -20.96
N PRO A 347 15.45 3.93 -21.56
CA PRO A 347 14.27 3.37 -20.91
C PRO A 347 14.62 2.21 -19.96
N PHE A 348 15.33 2.50 -18.87
CA PHE A 348 15.59 1.54 -17.80
C PHE A 348 14.31 1.14 -17.04
N THR A 349 14.25 -0.12 -16.62
CA THR A 349 13.17 -0.62 -15.75
C THR A 349 13.22 -0.01 -14.34
N TYR A 350 12.10 -0.04 -13.62
CA TYR A 350 12.02 0.47 -12.24
C TYR A 350 12.97 -0.27 -11.28
N GLU A 351 13.25 -1.53 -11.56
CA GLU A 351 14.23 -2.40 -10.88
C GLU A 351 15.66 -1.88 -11.11
N GLN A 352 16.05 -1.66 -12.37
CA GLN A 352 17.38 -1.18 -12.74
C GLN A 352 17.65 0.25 -12.20
N LEU A 353 16.66 1.15 -12.29
CA LEU A 353 16.75 2.46 -11.67
C LEU A 353 16.90 2.39 -10.14
N ARG A 354 16.32 1.36 -9.49
CA ARG A 354 16.51 1.11 -8.04
C ARG A 354 17.96 0.74 -7.71
N VAL A 355 18.64 0.00 -8.58
CA VAL A 355 20.09 -0.27 -8.47
C VAL A 355 20.89 1.03 -8.52
N PHE A 356 20.66 1.86 -9.53
CA PHE A 356 21.34 3.15 -9.68
C PHE A 356 21.08 4.08 -8.48
N LYS A 357 19.85 4.11 -7.96
CA LYS A 357 19.50 4.86 -6.75
C LYS A 357 20.26 4.35 -5.52
N ARG A 358 20.38 3.02 -5.33
CA ARG A 358 21.20 2.45 -4.25
C ARG A 358 22.67 2.88 -4.37
N LYS A 359 23.23 2.90 -5.58
CA LYS A 359 24.61 3.36 -5.83
C LYS A 359 24.81 4.85 -5.53
N LEU A 360 23.90 5.72 -5.98
CA LEU A 360 23.95 7.15 -5.62
C LEU A 360 23.85 7.35 -4.11
N ASN A 361 22.95 6.64 -3.43
CA ASN A 361 22.81 6.70 -1.96
C ASN A 361 24.07 6.19 -1.21
N LYS A 362 24.87 5.27 -1.80
CA LYS A 362 26.16 4.84 -1.22
C LYS A 362 27.23 5.96 -1.29
N ILE A 363 27.21 6.78 -2.35
CA ILE A 363 28.15 7.89 -2.55
C ILE A 363 27.72 9.15 -1.79
N TYR A 364 26.41 9.40 -1.74
CA TYR A 364 25.79 10.59 -1.17
C TYR A 364 24.84 10.23 -0.01
N PRO A 365 25.33 9.62 1.09
CA PRO A 365 24.48 9.15 2.18
C PRO A 365 23.69 10.29 2.86
N TRP A 366 24.25 11.50 2.85
CA TRP A 366 23.67 12.72 3.43
C TRP A 366 22.80 13.52 2.46
N GLY A 367 22.57 13.03 1.23
CA GLY A 367 21.80 13.73 0.20
C GLY A 367 22.65 14.18 -1.00
N TYR A 368 22.00 14.32 -2.15
CA TYR A 368 22.65 14.61 -3.43
C TYR A 368 23.05 16.10 -3.54
N PRO A 369 24.15 16.43 -4.24
CA PRO A 369 24.49 17.81 -4.55
C PRO A 369 23.46 18.43 -5.50
N GLU A 370 23.20 19.73 -5.37
CA GLU A 370 22.11 20.41 -6.08
C GLU A 370 22.23 20.32 -7.62
N SER A 371 23.46 20.29 -8.16
CA SER A 371 23.73 20.05 -9.58
C SER A 371 23.22 18.69 -10.07
N LEU A 372 23.46 17.62 -9.30
CA LEU A 372 22.95 16.28 -9.60
C LEU A 372 21.42 16.24 -9.46
N VAL A 373 20.86 16.92 -8.45
CA VAL A 373 19.40 17.02 -8.24
C VAL A 373 18.73 17.69 -9.44
N GLN A 374 19.30 18.77 -9.99
CA GLN A 374 18.78 19.48 -11.16
C GLN A 374 18.77 18.58 -12.42
N GLN A 375 19.78 17.72 -12.58
CA GLN A 375 19.90 16.78 -13.70
C GLN A 375 19.13 15.45 -13.50
N LEU A 376 18.43 15.25 -12.37
CA LEU A 376 17.73 13.99 -12.10
C LEU A 376 16.66 13.66 -13.15
N GLY A 377 16.05 14.63 -13.83
CA GLY A 377 15.07 14.35 -14.89
C GLY A 377 13.98 13.36 -14.48
N SER A 378 13.59 12.46 -15.38
CA SER A 378 12.65 11.34 -15.12
C SER A 378 13.06 10.43 -13.95
N PHE A 379 14.36 10.27 -13.69
CA PHE A 379 14.87 9.45 -12.59
C PHE A 379 14.48 10.01 -11.20
N PHE A 380 14.12 11.30 -11.10
CA PHE A 380 13.48 11.89 -9.91
C PHE A 380 12.25 11.10 -9.43
N LEU A 381 11.46 10.55 -10.35
CA LEU A 381 10.24 9.79 -10.02
C LEU A 381 10.50 8.52 -9.22
N THR A 382 11.76 8.07 -9.11
CA THR A 382 12.17 6.92 -8.27
C THR A 382 12.60 7.32 -6.85
N MET A 383 12.73 8.62 -6.57
CA MET A 383 13.19 9.14 -5.29
C MET A 383 12.03 9.19 -4.30
N SER A 384 12.22 8.72 -3.07
CA SER A 384 11.16 8.78 -2.06
C SER A 384 11.13 10.16 -1.39
N PRO A 385 10.01 10.56 -0.77
CA PRO A 385 9.96 11.75 0.08
C PRO A 385 11.05 11.77 1.17
N GLN A 386 11.52 10.61 1.64
CA GLN A 386 12.60 10.50 2.62
C GLN A 386 14.00 10.74 2.01
N ASP A 387 14.21 10.40 0.74
CA ASP A 387 15.45 10.72 0.02
C ASP A 387 15.52 12.22 -0.24
N ILE A 388 14.43 12.80 -0.76
CA ILE A 388 14.33 14.22 -1.09
C ILE A 388 14.59 15.10 0.15
N ARG A 389 14.11 14.69 1.33
CA ARG A 389 14.33 15.41 2.60
C ARG A 389 15.81 15.59 2.98
N LYS A 390 16.72 14.78 2.46
CA LYS A 390 18.17 14.87 2.72
C LYS A 390 18.83 15.97 1.88
N TRP A 391 18.24 16.33 0.74
CA TRP A 391 18.86 17.23 -0.22
C TRP A 391 18.89 18.67 0.28
N ASN A 392 19.88 19.43 -0.17
CA ASN A 392 19.89 20.88 -0.07
C ASN A 392 19.48 21.45 -1.43
N VAL A 393 18.25 21.96 -1.53
CA VAL A 393 17.69 22.56 -2.75
C VAL A 393 17.35 24.01 -2.43
N THR A 394 17.95 24.94 -3.16
CA THR A 394 17.87 26.38 -2.91
C THR A 394 17.57 27.18 -4.18
N SER A 395 17.77 26.58 -5.35
CA SER A 395 17.68 27.22 -6.66
C SER A 395 16.31 26.99 -7.32
N PRO A 396 15.57 28.05 -7.71
CA PRO A 396 14.31 27.89 -8.43
C PRO A 396 14.43 27.10 -9.74
N PRO A 397 15.48 27.26 -10.57
CA PRO A 397 15.75 26.37 -11.72
C PRO A 397 15.76 24.88 -11.39
N THR A 398 16.34 24.46 -10.26
CA THR A 398 16.34 23.06 -9.80
C THR A 398 14.93 22.57 -9.54
N VAL A 399 14.14 23.37 -8.81
CA VAL A 399 12.74 23.05 -8.49
C VAL A 399 11.91 22.96 -9.77
N ASN A 400 12.00 23.95 -10.65
CA ASN A 400 11.21 24.04 -11.87
C ASN A 400 11.52 22.91 -12.85
N ALA A 401 12.78 22.48 -12.96
CA ALA A 401 13.17 21.30 -13.74
C ALA A 401 12.42 20.04 -13.25
N LEU A 402 12.41 19.79 -11.94
CA LEU A 402 11.77 18.61 -11.35
C LEU A 402 10.24 18.68 -11.35
N LEU A 403 9.66 19.88 -11.16
CA LEU A 403 8.23 20.11 -11.34
C LEU A 403 7.81 19.82 -12.79
N SER A 404 8.60 20.22 -13.79
CA SER A 404 8.25 19.98 -15.20
C SER A 404 8.09 18.50 -15.53
N VAL A 405 8.96 17.64 -14.99
CA VAL A 405 8.94 16.18 -15.14
C VAL A 405 7.80 15.52 -14.36
N SER A 406 7.44 16.10 -13.22
CA SER A 406 6.40 15.57 -12.32
C SER A 406 4.98 15.83 -12.85
N LYS A 407 4.80 16.72 -13.82
CA LYS A 407 3.49 17.18 -14.29
C LYS A 407 2.70 16.04 -14.95
N GLY A 408 1.48 15.79 -14.48
CA GLY A 408 0.66 14.68 -14.96
C GLY A 408 1.18 13.29 -14.57
N ARG A 409 1.96 13.20 -13.48
CA ARG A 409 2.42 11.95 -12.85
C ARG A 409 1.90 11.88 -11.41
N ASN A 410 1.82 10.67 -10.85
CA ASN A 410 1.45 10.47 -9.44
C ASN A 410 2.64 10.80 -8.51
N ALA A 411 3.00 12.09 -8.45
CA ALA A 411 4.22 12.60 -7.80
C ALA A 411 3.94 13.59 -6.66
N ASP A 412 2.68 13.77 -6.24
CA ASP A 412 2.26 14.77 -5.23
C ASP A 412 3.13 14.73 -3.95
N ALA A 413 3.45 13.53 -3.43
CA ALA A 413 4.28 13.38 -2.25
C ALA A 413 5.77 13.75 -2.46
N GLN A 414 6.28 13.57 -3.69
CA GLN A 414 7.65 13.91 -4.07
C GLN A 414 7.78 15.43 -4.28
N VAL A 415 6.81 16.02 -4.99
CA VAL A 415 6.67 17.47 -5.15
C VAL A 415 6.54 18.14 -3.79
N ALA A 416 5.72 17.61 -2.88
CA ALA A 416 5.59 18.13 -1.53
C ALA A 416 6.92 18.11 -0.75
N ALA A 417 7.68 17.01 -0.82
CA ALA A 417 8.98 16.94 -0.17
C ALA A 417 10.01 17.92 -0.79
N LEU A 418 10.01 18.08 -2.11
CA LEU A 418 10.90 18.99 -2.84
C LEU A 418 10.62 20.45 -2.45
N ILE A 419 9.34 20.84 -2.48
CA ILE A 419 8.88 22.19 -2.16
C ILE A 419 9.10 22.52 -0.68
N ALA A 420 8.91 21.56 0.23
CA ALA A 420 9.27 21.72 1.63
C ALA A 420 10.77 21.96 1.83
N ARG A 421 11.64 21.29 1.08
CA ARG A 421 13.09 21.50 1.15
C ARG A 421 13.52 22.85 0.57
N PHE A 422 12.97 23.25 -0.58
CA PHE A 422 13.21 24.56 -1.16
C PHE A 422 12.84 25.71 -0.20
N VAL A 423 11.63 25.69 0.37
CA VAL A 423 11.18 26.70 1.33
C VAL A 423 11.97 26.63 2.65
N SER A 424 12.39 25.43 3.08
CA SER A 424 13.30 25.28 4.24
C SER A 424 14.70 25.85 4.00
N GLY A 425 15.18 25.85 2.75
CA GLY A 425 16.44 26.46 2.33
C GLY A 425 16.38 27.98 2.13
N GLY A 426 15.24 28.63 2.43
CA GLY A 426 15.02 30.07 2.20
C GLY A 426 14.49 30.41 0.80
N GLY A 427 14.20 29.42 -0.03
CA GLY A 427 13.60 29.61 -1.36
C GLY A 427 12.20 30.21 -1.30
N GLN A 428 11.93 31.17 -2.19
CA GLN A 428 10.65 31.87 -2.27
C GLN A 428 9.76 31.31 -3.40
N LEU A 429 8.51 30.99 -3.07
CA LEU A 429 7.51 30.54 -4.05
C LEU A 429 6.96 31.76 -4.81
N GLN A 430 7.62 32.14 -5.90
CA GLN A 430 7.27 33.29 -6.75
C GLN A 430 7.52 33.02 -8.24
N GLY A 431 6.90 33.83 -9.11
CA GLY A 431 7.04 33.79 -10.57
C GLY A 431 6.81 32.40 -11.15
N ASP A 432 7.67 32.00 -12.07
CA ASP A 432 7.69 30.70 -12.76
C ASP A 432 7.49 29.49 -11.83
N THR A 433 7.95 29.58 -10.57
CA THR A 433 7.80 28.51 -9.57
C THR A 433 6.34 28.33 -9.13
N LEU A 434 5.58 29.42 -9.01
CA LEU A 434 4.14 29.35 -8.74
C LEU A 434 3.36 28.85 -9.97
N ASP A 435 3.75 29.29 -11.16
CA ASP A 435 3.11 28.88 -12.41
C ASP A 435 3.35 27.39 -12.70
N ALA A 436 4.54 26.87 -12.38
CA ALA A 436 4.85 25.45 -12.40
C ALA A 436 4.01 24.67 -11.37
N LEU A 437 3.77 25.25 -10.18
CA LEU A 437 2.95 24.65 -9.13
C LEU A 437 1.45 24.64 -9.41
N ALA A 438 0.94 25.52 -10.29
CA ALA A 438 -0.48 25.58 -10.64
C ALA A 438 -1.03 24.27 -11.26
N GLY A 439 -0.15 23.38 -11.74
CA GLY A 439 -0.51 22.04 -12.23
C GLY A 439 -0.54 20.93 -11.16
N PHE A 440 -0.33 21.24 -9.88
CA PHE A 440 -0.23 20.28 -8.78
C PHE A 440 -1.23 20.57 -7.66
N ARG A 441 -1.60 19.54 -6.90
CA ARG A 441 -2.42 19.72 -5.70
C ARG A 441 -1.59 20.35 -4.57
N PRO A 442 -2.13 21.29 -3.78
CA PRO A 442 -1.42 21.96 -2.70
C PRO A 442 -1.28 21.10 -1.42
N THR A 443 -1.22 19.77 -1.54
CA THR A 443 -0.97 18.82 -0.44
C THR A 443 0.33 19.11 0.32
N TYR A 444 1.26 19.84 -0.30
CA TYR A 444 2.50 20.28 0.30
C TYR A 444 2.33 21.26 1.46
N LEU A 445 1.21 21.98 1.56
CA LEU A 445 0.96 22.94 2.63
C LEU A 445 1.04 22.30 4.03
N CYS A 446 0.47 21.10 4.20
CA CYS A 446 0.51 20.36 5.47
C CYS A 446 1.90 19.78 5.81
N SER A 447 2.90 19.93 4.94
CA SER A 447 4.29 19.58 5.26
C SER A 447 5.09 20.75 5.87
N PHE A 448 4.55 21.98 5.82
CA PHE A 448 5.26 23.19 6.23
C PHE A 448 5.05 23.51 7.71
N GLY A 449 6.08 24.06 8.37
CA GLY A 449 5.94 24.66 9.69
C GLY A 449 5.17 26.01 9.64
N PRO A 450 4.64 26.51 10.79
CA PRO A 450 3.87 27.76 10.84
C PRO A 450 4.57 28.97 10.19
N ALA A 451 5.88 29.14 10.39
CA ALA A 451 6.65 30.22 9.78
C ALA A 451 6.74 30.10 8.24
N GLN A 452 6.88 28.87 7.73
CA GLN A 452 6.96 28.58 6.29
C GLN A 452 5.59 28.77 5.61
N LEU A 453 4.51 28.37 6.27
CA LEU A 453 3.13 28.71 5.87
C LEU A 453 2.92 30.21 5.80
N GLY A 454 3.54 30.98 6.71
CA GLY A 454 3.60 32.44 6.69
C GLY A 454 4.07 33.01 5.34
N ALA A 455 5.06 32.38 4.70
CA ALA A 455 5.62 32.79 3.42
C ALA A 455 4.78 32.36 2.18
N VAL A 456 3.77 31.49 2.34
CA VAL A 456 2.93 31.03 1.21
C VAL A 456 2.06 32.18 0.67
N PRO A 457 2.10 32.47 -0.64
CA PRO A 457 1.26 33.50 -1.26
C PRO A 457 -0.25 33.21 -1.16
N PRO A 458 -1.12 34.22 -0.97
CA PRO A 458 -2.57 34.02 -0.91
C PRO A 458 -3.19 33.44 -2.19
N THR A 459 -2.53 33.55 -3.34
CA THR A 459 -2.96 32.96 -4.61
C THR A 459 -3.06 31.44 -4.55
N VAL A 460 -2.14 30.77 -3.83
CA VAL A 460 -2.14 29.31 -3.64
C VAL A 460 -3.41 28.85 -2.90
N ILE A 461 -3.93 29.67 -1.97
CA ILE A 461 -5.10 29.32 -1.14
C ILE A 461 -6.37 29.11 -1.98
N TRP A 462 -6.45 29.72 -3.17
CA TRP A 462 -7.58 29.52 -4.10
C TRP A 462 -7.62 28.13 -4.75
N ALA A 463 -6.48 27.43 -4.82
CA ALA A 463 -6.36 26.10 -5.40
C ALA A 463 -6.53 24.96 -4.37
N VAL A 464 -6.69 25.28 -3.08
CA VAL A 464 -6.81 24.29 -1.99
C VAL A 464 -8.21 23.68 -1.95
N GLY A 465 -8.29 22.36 -2.11
CA GLY A 465 -9.50 21.57 -1.87
C GLY A 465 -9.59 21.03 -0.44
N PRO A 466 -10.74 20.45 -0.03
CA PRO A 466 -10.92 19.88 1.30
C PRO A 466 -9.90 18.79 1.67
N GLN A 467 -9.58 17.91 0.72
CA GLN A 467 -8.69 16.76 0.93
C GLN A 467 -7.22 17.17 1.09
N ASP A 468 -6.82 18.33 0.55
CA ASP A 468 -5.43 18.80 0.64
C ASP A 468 -5.04 19.21 2.05
N LEU A 469 -6.03 19.40 2.94
CA LEU A 469 -5.87 19.80 4.34
C LEU A 469 -6.06 18.67 5.35
N ASP A 470 -6.44 17.46 4.93
CA ASP A 470 -6.70 16.34 5.87
C ASP A 470 -5.44 15.89 6.65
N ALA A 471 -4.24 16.21 6.14
CA ALA A 471 -2.97 15.98 6.82
C ALA A 471 -2.50 17.15 7.72
N CYS A 472 -3.22 18.28 7.77
CA CYS A 472 -2.80 19.48 8.50
C CYS A 472 -3.18 19.40 9.98
N GLY A 473 -2.21 19.68 10.87
CA GLY A 473 -2.46 19.83 12.30
C GLY A 473 -3.05 21.20 12.66
N PRO A 474 -3.64 21.36 13.88
CA PRO A 474 -4.28 22.61 14.31
C PRO A 474 -3.39 23.85 14.21
N ARG A 475 -2.09 23.72 14.50
CA ARG A 475 -1.10 24.82 14.38
C ARG A 475 -0.90 25.32 12.94
N GLN A 476 -1.06 24.44 11.95
CA GLN A 476 -0.94 24.79 10.53
C GLN A 476 -2.22 25.45 10.03
N LEU A 477 -3.38 24.87 10.39
CA LEU A 477 -4.68 25.45 10.09
C LEU A 477 -4.84 26.84 10.70
N GLY A 478 -4.33 27.08 11.92
CA GLY A 478 -4.31 28.40 12.56
C GLY A 478 -3.53 29.49 11.80
N VAL A 479 -2.60 29.12 10.90
CA VAL A 479 -1.92 30.07 9.98
C VAL A 479 -2.65 30.16 8.63
N LEU A 480 -3.17 29.04 8.14
CA LEU A 480 -3.89 28.97 6.87
C LEU A 480 -5.26 29.67 6.92
N TYR A 481 -5.98 29.60 8.04
CA TYR A 481 -7.32 30.19 8.18
C TYR A 481 -7.34 31.72 8.04
N PRO A 482 -6.48 32.51 8.74
CA PRO A 482 -6.39 33.95 8.48
C PRO A 482 -6.00 34.28 7.04
N LYS A 483 -5.12 33.48 6.41
CA LYS A 483 -4.76 33.63 4.99
C LYS A 483 -5.94 33.36 4.07
N ALA A 484 -6.77 32.36 4.36
CA ALA A 484 -8.00 32.07 3.63
C ALA A 484 -9.05 33.18 3.79
N ARG A 485 -9.21 33.74 5.00
CA ARG A 485 -10.06 34.94 5.21
C ARG A 485 -9.59 36.12 4.34
N LEU A 486 -8.28 36.35 4.24
CA LEU A 486 -7.72 37.41 3.39
C LEU A 486 -7.88 37.12 1.89
N ALA A 487 -7.66 35.88 1.46
CA ALA A 487 -7.81 35.46 0.07
C ALA A 487 -9.27 35.57 -0.40
N PHE A 488 -10.23 35.13 0.43
CA PHE A 488 -11.66 35.10 0.10
C PHE A 488 -12.42 36.37 0.53
N ARG A 489 -11.73 37.46 0.90
CA ARG A 489 -12.35 38.70 1.40
C ARG A 489 -13.40 39.34 0.47
N ASN A 490 -13.30 39.05 -0.84
CA ASN A 490 -14.21 39.55 -1.88
C ASN A 490 -15.37 38.57 -2.18
N VAL A 491 -15.43 37.41 -1.51
CA VAL A 491 -16.48 36.40 -1.65
C VAL A 491 -17.48 36.58 -0.49
N SER A 492 -18.77 36.42 -0.75
CA SER A 492 -19.83 36.60 0.25
C SER A 492 -20.89 35.50 0.17
N GLY A 493 -21.77 35.44 1.18
CA GLY A 493 -22.87 34.48 1.26
C GLY A 493 -22.41 33.01 1.28
N ALA A 494 -23.23 32.12 0.73
CA ALA A 494 -22.95 30.68 0.71
C ALA A 494 -21.62 30.32 0.00
N ALA A 495 -21.23 31.07 -1.04
CA ALA A 495 -19.97 30.85 -1.74
C ALA A 495 -18.73 31.11 -0.86
N TYR A 496 -18.82 32.04 0.09
CA TYR A 496 -17.75 32.26 1.08
C TYR A 496 -17.63 31.07 2.03
N LEU A 497 -18.78 30.55 2.50
CA LEU A 497 -18.83 29.43 3.42
C LEU A 497 -18.22 28.17 2.80
N GLU A 498 -18.59 27.82 1.57
CA GLU A 498 -18.01 26.67 0.87
C GLU A 498 -16.49 26.80 0.64
N LYS A 499 -15.97 28.03 0.45
CA LYS A 499 -14.53 28.28 0.31
C LYS A 499 -13.77 28.27 1.64
N ILE A 500 -14.36 28.79 2.72
CA ILE A 500 -13.69 28.87 4.03
C ILE A 500 -13.80 27.55 4.84
N ARG A 501 -14.81 26.71 4.57
CA ARG A 501 -15.12 25.47 5.30
C ARG A 501 -13.90 24.55 5.53
N PRO A 502 -13.02 24.26 4.54
CA PRO A 502 -11.84 23.42 4.76
C PRO A 502 -10.87 23.97 5.82
N PHE A 503 -10.85 25.29 6.00
CA PHE A 503 -9.90 25.98 6.88
C PHE A 503 -10.44 26.17 8.30
N LEU A 504 -11.71 25.85 8.58
CA LEU A 504 -12.36 26.15 9.87
C LEU A 504 -11.68 25.50 11.09
N GLY A 505 -10.91 24.41 10.92
CA GLY A 505 -10.04 23.86 11.97
C GLY A 505 -8.89 24.79 12.40
N GLY A 506 -8.78 25.99 11.82
CA GLY A 506 -7.91 27.08 12.22
C GLY A 506 -8.62 28.31 12.80
N ALA A 507 -9.95 28.29 12.92
CA ALA A 507 -10.73 29.44 13.37
C ALA A 507 -10.58 29.69 14.89
N SER A 508 -10.49 30.97 15.29
CA SER A 508 -10.55 31.36 16.70
C SER A 508 -11.99 31.36 17.22
N THR A 509 -12.17 31.39 18.55
CA THR A 509 -13.52 31.56 19.15
C THR A 509 -14.22 32.79 18.59
N GLU A 510 -13.52 33.92 18.44
CA GLU A 510 -14.14 35.16 17.97
C GLU A 510 -14.56 35.08 16.49
N ASP A 511 -13.78 34.41 15.65
CA ASP A 511 -14.17 34.11 14.27
C ASP A 511 -15.43 33.24 14.22
N LEU A 512 -15.52 32.22 15.08
CA LEU A 512 -16.70 31.36 15.20
C LEU A 512 -17.92 32.13 15.72
N ARG A 513 -17.76 33.08 16.64
CA ARG A 513 -18.84 33.99 17.06
C ARG A 513 -19.33 34.87 15.91
N VAL A 514 -18.44 35.38 15.07
CA VAL A 514 -18.81 36.14 13.86
C VAL A 514 -19.60 35.25 12.89
N LEU A 515 -19.12 34.02 12.64
CA LEU A 515 -19.82 33.05 11.77
C LEU A 515 -21.22 32.68 12.31
N SER A 516 -21.39 32.53 13.63
CA SER A 516 -22.71 32.23 14.24
C SER A 516 -23.77 33.32 13.97
N ARG A 517 -23.34 34.53 13.60
CA ARG A 517 -24.22 35.67 13.27
C ARG A 517 -24.53 35.76 11.77
N GLN A 518 -23.86 34.97 10.94
CA GLN A 518 -23.97 35.01 9.47
C GLN A 518 -24.95 33.96 8.89
N ASN A 519 -25.81 33.38 9.72
CA ASN A 519 -26.80 32.35 9.35
C ASN A 519 -26.15 31.14 8.64
N VAL A 520 -25.07 30.63 9.24
CA VAL A 520 -24.27 29.50 8.75
C VAL A 520 -24.88 28.18 9.23
N SER A 521 -24.77 27.13 8.42
CA SER A 521 -25.15 25.76 8.82
C SER A 521 -24.00 24.83 8.48
N MET A 522 -23.15 24.50 9.46
CA MET A 522 -22.12 23.47 9.31
C MET A 522 -22.60 22.13 9.84
N ASP A 523 -22.16 21.05 9.20
CA ASP A 523 -22.43 19.70 9.69
C ASP A 523 -21.57 19.36 10.93
N VAL A 524 -21.97 18.32 11.66
CA VAL A 524 -21.30 17.91 12.90
C VAL A 524 -19.89 17.36 12.66
N ALA A 525 -19.58 16.79 11.49
CA ALA A 525 -18.23 16.34 11.18
C ALA A 525 -17.27 17.52 10.90
N THR A 526 -17.76 18.59 10.25
CA THR A 526 -17.04 19.88 10.17
C THR A 526 -16.83 20.48 11.56
N PHE A 527 -17.85 20.49 12.42
CA PHE A 527 -17.74 20.99 13.80
C PHE A 527 -16.72 20.18 14.63
N ARG A 528 -16.64 18.86 14.43
CA ARG A 528 -15.62 18.00 15.07
C ARG A 528 -14.18 18.27 14.61
N LYS A 529 -13.96 18.94 13.48
CA LYS A 529 -12.63 19.39 13.02
C LYS A 529 -12.18 20.74 13.62
N LEU A 530 -13.02 21.43 14.39
CA LEU A 530 -12.68 22.70 15.05
C LEU A 530 -11.69 22.52 16.21
N GLN A 531 -10.91 23.57 16.52
CA GLN A 531 -9.99 23.53 17.68
C GLN A 531 -10.79 23.48 18.99
N THR A 532 -10.36 22.63 19.91
CA THR A 532 -11.08 22.44 21.19
C THR A 532 -11.12 23.74 21.97
N GLU A 533 -9.99 24.43 22.03
CA GLU A 533 -9.78 25.73 22.65
C GLU A 533 -10.69 26.83 22.05
N ALA A 534 -10.99 26.74 20.75
CA ALA A 534 -11.88 27.67 20.08
C ALA A 534 -13.35 27.42 20.44
N VAL A 535 -13.78 26.15 20.45
CA VAL A 535 -15.17 25.74 20.68
C VAL A 535 -15.58 25.88 22.14
N VAL A 536 -14.71 25.56 23.10
CA VAL A 536 -15.04 25.62 24.54
C VAL A 536 -15.39 27.03 25.06
N GLY A 537 -15.07 28.08 24.29
CA GLY A 537 -15.43 29.47 24.58
C GLY A 537 -16.75 29.95 23.92
N LEU A 538 -17.50 29.05 23.28
CA LEU A 538 -18.80 29.33 22.65
C LEU A 538 -19.96 28.97 23.59
N THR A 539 -21.02 29.77 23.54
CA THR A 539 -22.26 29.56 24.28
C THR A 539 -23.21 28.60 23.55
N VAL A 540 -24.20 28.04 24.26
CA VAL A 540 -25.25 27.20 23.67
C VAL A 540 -25.95 27.84 22.45
N PRO A 541 -26.44 29.10 22.50
CA PRO A 541 -27.07 29.72 21.33
C PRO A 541 -26.11 29.94 20.15
N GLU A 542 -24.81 30.10 20.39
CA GLU A 542 -23.81 30.24 19.32
C GLU A 542 -23.55 28.90 18.62
N VAL A 543 -23.44 27.80 19.37
CA VAL A 543 -23.28 26.45 18.80
C VAL A 543 -24.53 26.02 18.04
N GLN A 544 -25.73 26.28 18.57
CA GLN A 544 -26.99 26.06 17.85
C GLN A 544 -27.02 26.82 16.52
N LYS A 545 -26.61 28.10 16.51
CA LYS A 545 -26.58 28.92 15.29
C LYS A 545 -25.49 28.55 14.30
N LEU A 546 -24.41 27.90 14.72
CA LEU A 546 -23.36 27.41 13.82
C LEU A 546 -23.77 26.10 13.12
N LEU A 547 -24.50 25.23 13.82
CA LEU A 547 -24.95 23.93 13.31
C LEU A 547 -26.31 23.97 12.61
N GLY A 548 -27.17 24.93 12.99
CA GLY A 548 -28.53 25.06 12.48
C GLY A 548 -29.32 23.74 12.54
N PRO A 549 -29.88 23.23 11.42
CA PRO A 549 -30.61 21.96 11.40
C PRO A 549 -29.76 20.74 11.78
N HIS A 550 -28.42 20.83 11.74
CA HIS A 550 -27.53 19.72 12.10
C HIS A 550 -27.28 19.60 13.62
N ALA A 551 -27.78 20.53 14.44
CA ALA A 551 -27.54 20.55 15.88
C ALA A 551 -27.95 19.23 16.58
N GLY A 552 -28.99 18.56 16.09
CA GLY A 552 -29.44 17.26 16.63
C GLY A 552 -28.36 16.16 16.58
N GLY A 553 -27.41 16.24 15.65
CA GLY A 553 -26.30 15.28 15.56
C GLY A 553 -25.29 15.37 16.72
N LEU A 554 -25.32 16.42 17.54
CA LEU A 554 -24.47 16.53 18.73
C LEU A 554 -24.69 15.38 19.73
N ALA A 555 -25.92 14.85 19.82
CA ALA A 555 -26.24 13.75 20.73
C ALA A 555 -25.49 12.45 20.38
N ALA A 556 -25.35 12.15 19.08
CA ALA A 556 -24.60 10.98 18.61
C ALA A 556 -23.08 11.11 18.84
N GLU A 557 -22.59 12.34 18.98
CA GLU A 557 -21.16 12.67 19.06
C GLU A 557 -20.77 13.22 20.44
N GLN A 558 -21.64 13.07 21.45
CA GLN A 558 -21.51 13.64 22.80
C GLN A 558 -20.19 13.30 23.48
N SER A 559 -19.67 12.08 23.29
CA SER A 559 -18.42 11.60 23.86
C SER A 559 -17.17 11.95 23.03
N SER A 560 -17.33 12.61 21.88
CA SER A 560 -16.22 13.02 21.01
C SER A 560 -15.62 14.36 21.43
N ARG A 561 -14.34 14.58 21.13
CA ARG A 561 -13.76 15.93 21.14
C ARG A 561 -14.09 16.64 19.83
N PRO A 562 -14.36 17.96 19.84
CA PRO A 562 -14.38 18.88 20.99
C PRO A 562 -15.74 18.97 21.71
N VAL A 563 -16.75 18.20 21.28
CA VAL A 563 -18.15 18.26 21.79
C VAL A 563 -18.21 18.05 23.30
N TRP A 564 -17.53 17.02 23.82
CA TRP A 564 -17.49 16.71 25.24
C TRP A 564 -16.86 17.83 26.08
N ASP A 565 -15.69 18.34 25.68
CA ASP A 565 -14.99 19.39 26.43
C ASP A 565 -15.80 20.72 26.42
N TRP A 566 -16.64 20.94 25.41
CA TRP A 566 -17.58 22.06 25.34
C TRP A 566 -18.78 21.86 26.30
N ILE A 567 -19.41 20.67 26.29
CA ILE A 567 -20.52 20.30 27.18
C ILE A 567 -20.14 20.53 28.64
N LEU A 568 -18.96 20.06 29.06
CA LEU A 568 -18.43 20.20 30.43
C LEU A 568 -18.35 21.67 30.93
N ARG A 569 -18.42 22.67 30.04
CA ARG A 569 -18.37 24.10 30.39
C ARG A 569 -19.70 24.83 30.32
N GLN A 570 -20.74 24.23 29.73
CA GLN A 570 -22.08 24.82 29.72
C GLN A 570 -22.83 24.48 31.00
N ARG A 571 -23.85 25.25 31.35
CA ARG A 571 -24.79 24.86 32.43
C ARG A 571 -25.68 23.73 31.92
N GLN A 572 -26.06 22.81 32.80
CA GLN A 572 -26.93 21.70 32.42
C GLN A 572 -28.31 22.20 31.95
N ASP A 573 -28.91 23.21 32.60
CA ASP A 573 -30.19 23.80 32.16
C ASP A 573 -30.11 24.39 30.74
N ASP A 574 -28.99 25.03 30.36
CA ASP A 574 -28.79 25.59 29.02
C ASP A 574 -28.70 24.47 27.96
N LEU A 575 -28.10 23.33 28.31
CA LEU A 575 -28.03 22.14 27.45
C LEU A 575 -29.39 21.43 27.36
N ASP A 576 -30.12 21.32 28.46
CA ASP A 576 -31.44 20.69 28.54
C ASP A 576 -32.48 21.50 27.75
N ALA A 577 -32.38 22.84 27.76
CA ALA A 577 -33.18 23.74 26.94
C ALA A 577 -33.02 23.51 25.42
N MET A 578 -31.98 22.80 24.97
CA MET A 578 -31.86 22.38 23.57
C MET A 578 -32.75 21.18 23.21
N GLY A 579 -33.25 20.42 24.18
CA GLY A 579 -34.02 19.20 23.95
C GLY A 579 -33.22 18.02 23.38
N LEU A 580 -31.88 18.11 23.34
CA LEU A 580 -31.00 17.12 22.71
C LEU A 580 -30.54 15.98 23.63
N GLY A 581 -30.89 16.02 24.91
CA GLY A 581 -30.50 15.00 25.89
C GLY A 581 -29.01 14.97 26.25
N LEU A 582 -28.26 16.04 25.95
CA LEU A 582 -26.84 16.16 26.30
C LEU A 582 -26.66 16.23 27.83
N ARG A 583 -25.76 15.41 28.37
CA ARG A 583 -25.48 15.31 29.82
C ARG A 583 -24.01 15.56 30.12
N GLY A 584 -23.74 16.09 31.30
CA GLY A 584 -22.39 16.37 31.79
C GLY A 584 -22.05 17.85 31.89
N GLY A 585 -23.01 18.74 31.65
CA GLY A 585 -22.86 20.16 31.94
C GLY A 585 -22.76 20.43 33.44
N VAL A 586 -22.36 21.64 33.79
CA VAL A 586 -22.28 22.12 35.17
C VAL A 586 -23.69 22.11 35.78
N PRO A 587 -23.96 21.35 36.86
CA PRO A 587 -25.28 21.34 37.50
C PRO A 587 -25.65 22.73 38.05
N ASN A 588 -26.92 23.09 37.99
CA ASN A 588 -27.38 24.30 38.66
C ASN A 588 -27.66 24.02 40.14
N GLY A 589 -27.12 24.86 41.02
CA GLY A 589 -27.21 24.73 42.47
C GLY A 589 -25.91 24.27 43.14
N TYR A 590 -26.03 23.91 44.42
CA TYR A 590 -24.92 23.48 45.28
C TYR A 590 -24.87 21.94 45.35
N LEU A 591 -23.67 21.37 45.22
CA LEU A 591 -23.44 19.95 45.53
C LEU A 591 -23.61 19.72 47.04
N VAL A 592 -24.75 19.17 47.44
CA VAL A 592 -24.94 18.64 48.80
C VAL A 592 -24.16 17.34 48.90
N LEU A 593 -22.91 17.44 49.33
CA LEU A 593 -22.11 16.29 49.74
C LEU A 593 -22.58 15.84 51.12
N GLU A 594 -23.50 14.88 51.18
CA GLU A 594 -23.78 14.16 52.42
C GLU A 594 -22.57 13.30 52.81
N LEU A 595 -21.68 13.90 53.61
CA LEU A 595 -20.68 13.17 54.38
C LEU A 595 -21.41 12.25 55.36
N GLY A 596 -21.46 10.97 55.00
CA GLY A 596 -22.47 10.01 55.46
C GLY A 596 -22.70 9.99 56.96
N ARG A 597 -23.93 10.33 57.38
CA ARG A 597 -24.42 10.10 58.72
C ARG A 597 -25.03 8.70 58.78
N GLN A 598 -24.43 7.81 59.57
CA GLN A 598 -24.83 6.41 59.68
C GLN A 598 -26.34 6.24 60.01
N PRO A 599 -27.06 5.31 59.36
CA PRO A 599 -28.47 5.10 59.63
C PRO A 599 -28.69 4.46 61.00
N ARG A 600 -29.53 5.09 61.83
CA ARG A 600 -30.15 4.42 62.99
C ARG A 600 -31.16 3.39 62.49
N GLN A 601 -30.95 2.13 62.82
CA GLN A 601 -32.01 1.12 62.79
C GLN A 601 -32.89 1.26 64.03
N VAL A 602 -34.17 0.88 63.89
CA VAL A 602 -35.15 0.80 64.99
C VAL A 602 -35.43 -0.68 65.28
N GLU A 603 -35.02 -1.09 66.47
CA GLU A 603 -35.55 -2.11 67.40
C GLU A 603 -36.20 -3.42 66.89
N ALA A 604 -35.71 -4.55 67.43
CA ALA A 604 -36.49 -5.45 68.29
C ALA A 604 -35.61 -6.39 69.16
N ASP A 605 -35.80 -6.32 70.49
CA ASP A 605 -35.63 -7.30 71.59
C ASP A 605 -34.37 -8.20 71.79
N GLY A 606 -33.77 -8.07 72.99
CA GLY A 606 -33.30 -9.21 73.81
C GLY A 606 -31.80 -9.22 74.23
N PRO A 607 -31.43 -9.57 75.48
CA PRO A 607 -30.34 -8.82 76.17
C PRO A 607 -28.92 -9.42 76.23
N ASP A 608 -27.97 -8.48 76.26
CA ASP A 608 -26.51 -8.44 76.57
C ASP A 608 -26.05 -9.01 77.95
N PRO A 609 -24.74 -8.98 78.36
CA PRO A 609 -23.41 -8.88 77.69
C PRO A 609 -22.39 -9.95 78.26
N PRO A 610 -21.01 -9.89 78.18
CA PRO A 610 -20.10 -8.91 77.57
C PRO A 610 -18.93 -9.40 76.67
N SER A 611 -18.35 -8.40 75.98
CA SER A 611 -17.23 -8.35 75.00
C SER A 611 -15.85 -8.10 75.67
N PRO A 612 -14.74 -7.66 75.00
CA PRO A 612 -14.32 -7.58 73.56
C PRO A 612 -12.84 -8.13 73.37
N PRO A 613 -11.92 -7.70 72.44
CA PRO A 613 -11.96 -6.75 71.29
C PRO A 613 -11.22 -7.14 69.96
N GLU A 614 -11.19 -6.17 69.02
CA GLU A 614 -10.31 -5.95 67.82
C GLU A 614 -10.75 -6.47 66.41
N ALA A 615 -10.46 -5.81 65.27
CA ALA A 615 -10.79 -4.43 64.82
C ALA A 615 -10.53 -4.20 63.28
N LEU A 616 -11.56 -3.73 62.54
CA LEU A 616 -11.62 -2.67 61.48
C LEU A 616 -10.64 -2.66 60.25
N SER A 617 -11.10 -2.57 58.97
CA SER A 617 -11.66 -1.43 58.17
C SER A 617 -10.61 -0.37 57.70
N GLY A 618 -10.64 0.26 56.49
CA GLY A 618 -11.64 0.37 55.40
C GLY A 618 -10.99 0.84 54.05
N GLY A 619 -11.63 1.69 53.20
CA GLY A 619 -10.96 2.17 51.96
C GLY A 619 -11.47 3.43 51.18
N ARG A 620 -10.56 3.96 50.33
CA ARG A 620 -10.66 4.84 49.11
C ARG A 620 -11.00 6.37 49.13
N CYS A 621 -10.10 7.11 48.44
CA CYS A 621 -10.27 8.25 47.50
C CYS A 621 -10.56 9.70 47.96
N LEU A 622 -9.75 10.66 47.43
CA LEU A 622 -10.07 12.09 47.22
C LEU A 622 -9.33 12.68 45.98
N LEU A 623 -9.83 13.81 45.45
CA LEU A 623 -9.34 14.53 44.25
C LEU A 623 -8.43 15.75 44.56
N GLY A 624 -7.76 16.32 43.54
CA GLY A 624 -7.12 17.67 43.58
C GLY A 624 -8.14 18.81 43.31
N PRO A 625 -7.77 20.03 42.80
CA PRO A 625 -6.46 20.52 42.29
C PRO A 625 -6.10 22.00 42.67
N GLY A 626 -5.04 22.60 42.09
CA GLY A 626 -4.96 24.07 41.84
C GLY A 626 -3.64 24.81 42.22
N PRO A 627 -3.15 25.83 41.45
CA PRO A 627 -1.74 26.26 41.51
C PRO A 627 -1.45 27.74 41.89
N VAL A 628 -0.28 28.03 42.48
CA VAL A 628 0.34 29.37 42.55
C VAL A 628 1.89 29.26 42.51
N LEU A 629 2.56 30.09 41.70
CA LEU A 629 4.02 30.28 41.69
C LEU A 629 4.45 31.30 42.77
N PRO A 630 5.67 31.20 43.33
CA PRO A 630 6.60 32.31 43.05
C PRO A 630 8.09 31.93 42.86
N ALA A 631 8.71 32.72 41.97
CA ALA A 631 10.06 33.31 42.01
C ALA A 631 11.24 32.69 42.81
N THR A 632 12.34 32.49 42.08
CA THR A 632 13.75 32.83 42.42
C THR A 632 14.41 32.27 43.69
N LEU A 633 15.48 31.48 43.50
CA LEU A 633 16.81 31.89 43.98
C LEU A 633 17.94 31.35 43.09
N THR A 634 19.07 32.05 43.10
CA THR A 634 20.25 31.88 42.23
C THR A 634 21.44 31.22 42.92
N LEU A 635 22.34 30.65 42.09
CA LEU A 635 23.77 30.37 42.33
C LEU A 635 24.16 29.37 43.44
N LEU A 636 25.02 28.40 43.07
CA LEU A 636 26.40 28.30 43.58
C LEU A 636 27.23 27.33 42.71
N LEU A 637 28.23 27.91 42.01
CA LEU A 637 29.61 27.43 41.72
C LEU A 637 29.86 25.93 41.41
N ALA A 638 30.45 25.53 40.27
CA ALA A 638 31.85 25.74 39.83
C ALA A 638 32.87 24.94 40.70
N LEU A 639 33.85 24.17 40.20
CA LEU A 639 34.54 24.12 38.89
C LEU A 639 34.94 22.69 38.44
N ALA A 640 35.41 22.61 37.20
CA ALA A 640 36.16 21.52 36.53
C ALA A 640 37.60 21.33 37.14
N PRO A 641 38.56 20.54 36.56
CA PRO A 641 38.53 19.80 35.29
C PRO A 641 39.16 18.39 35.28
N HIS A 642 38.90 17.64 34.20
CA HIS A 642 39.94 17.28 33.21
C HIS A 642 39.33 16.86 31.87
#